data_AF-A0A1W2H8D3-F1
#
_entry.id   AF-A0A1W2H8D3-F1
#
_cell.length_a   1.000
_cell.length_b   1.000
_cell.length_c   1.000
_cell.angle_alpha   90.00
_cell.angle_beta   90.00
_cell.angle_gamma   90.00
#
_symmetry.space_group_name_H-M   'P 1'
#
loop_
_entity.id
_entity.type
_entity.pdbx_description
1 polymer ?
#
loop_
_entity_poly.entity_id
_entity_poly.type
_entity_poly.pdbx_seq_one_letter_code
_entity_poly.pdbx_strand_id
1 'polypeptide(L)'
;MIGMLLKNWKFILDIVIVLAVVVLIFLWNPFGIFGGGVKLKDTANMVAEVNQIGQLVTAEYYGEVIASIDEARLDLIEEENISNNAAILFRDIKSALGNLKTFQELSKEEKDQEYKKMTPINGWRRIIRFDVNSRNITDKLNYHGFMDDIAADPLYDEMLEYLYRFKSKKPRNVKWEPNPRHKEEALVMVYNELPSPNETLDVEDFMRFYYQNKTAELSKRETRKKLAMVGRGWVKAGFDFSELKESSIVINEERGEIHIMGLTPQILNADINPWFIPEKGIPGFEILDDNGKVDFKDAKLVKEYCVEKLLAFAHRADILQKAEDQASETLKNLFTLITGKEIKKVVFHNDRIFQIANRIEKEEAVSRFDVVLLDSLLQQEFDTIQKLTDSAKIDPRLRQSLLLKENNIAFVIKNLRNISLMGMDLNYGYFSKEILAIASNGILDKNEIQILDSLRIDWELMDRIDYFNKSIPYPIYYWYDNPGEYISDFNAAISFLMNKNLVFGELENVTKNIDEVDSAYLAENKVLNSQKISETEIVLTQVRNPIDAKDTLFSLLYPYQYNSEIIADFISSEEIMDIKSNKSSISDSLIWLLYSKDQDTVVHWIPEKFLGWVEPNIKTLLKDEGAMNIANKFILFRDQRHFTKVHQDSVKMISPRQSLEMAAFIELLINARSSFQTKGPLERANSWVKKKFEQRRSEPTWLTSFRESVSRP
;
A
#
# COMPACT_ATOMS: atom_id res chain seq x y z
N MET A 1 -45.63 43.55 31.53
CA MET A 1 -44.49 42.58 31.58
C MET A 1 -43.77 42.58 32.92
N ILE A 2 -43.35 43.72 33.47
CA ILE A 2 -42.64 43.79 34.77
C ILE A 2 -43.46 43.20 35.94
N GLY A 3 -44.78 43.41 35.97
CA GLY A 3 -45.65 42.82 36.99
C GLY A 3 -45.79 41.29 36.92
N MET A 4 -45.58 40.69 35.74
CA MET A 4 -45.64 39.23 35.56
C MET A 4 -44.30 38.57 35.97
N LEU A 5 -43.19 39.28 35.76
CA LEU A 5 -41.85 38.94 36.27
C LEU A 5 -41.80 38.99 37.81
N LEU A 6 -42.41 40.01 38.43
CA LEU A 6 -42.48 40.13 39.89
C LEU A 6 -43.39 39.07 40.53
N LYS A 7 -44.46 38.65 39.84
CA LYS A 7 -45.39 37.64 40.39
C LYS A 7 -44.81 36.21 40.36
N ASN A 8 -43.93 35.94 39.40
CA ASN A 8 -43.31 34.64 39.20
C ASN A 8 -41.82 34.59 39.63
N TRP A 9 -41.35 35.58 40.39
CA TRP A 9 -39.93 35.69 40.76
C TRP A 9 -39.43 34.47 41.57
N LYS A 10 -40.30 33.89 42.40
CA LYS A 10 -40.01 32.64 43.13
C LYS A 10 -39.70 31.49 42.18
N PHE A 11 -40.50 31.34 41.12
CA PHE A 11 -40.30 30.27 40.13
C PHE A 11 -38.99 30.46 39.34
N ILE A 12 -38.65 31.70 39.00
CA ILE A 12 -37.38 32.02 38.34
C ILE A 12 -36.19 31.71 39.26
N LEU A 13 -36.31 32.04 40.55
CA LEU A 13 -35.28 31.76 41.54
C LEU A 13 -35.11 30.24 41.76
N ASP A 14 -36.20 29.48 41.81
CA ASP A 14 -36.15 28.02 41.91
C ASP A 14 -35.46 27.39 40.69
N ILE A 15 -35.75 27.88 39.47
CA ILE A 15 -35.05 27.45 38.25
C ILE A 15 -33.56 27.76 38.34
N VAL A 16 -33.18 28.97 38.77
CA VAL A 16 -31.77 29.36 38.90
C VAL A 16 -31.05 28.50 39.93
N ILE A 17 -31.69 28.18 41.06
CA ILE A 17 -31.12 27.30 42.08
C ILE A 17 -30.95 25.88 41.57
N VAL A 18 -31.97 25.30 40.91
CA VAL A 18 -31.86 23.95 40.33
C VAL A 18 -30.75 23.90 39.28
N LEU A 19 -30.65 24.93 38.44
CA LEU A 19 -29.60 25.02 37.42
C LEU A 19 -28.22 25.18 38.07
N ALA A 20 -28.10 25.97 39.14
CA ALA A 20 -26.87 26.11 39.92
C ALA A 20 -26.47 24.78 40.59
N VAL A 21 -27.43 24.02 41.14
CA VAL A 21 -27.20 22.70 41.76
C VAL A 21 -26.78 21.67 40.72
N VAL A 22 -27.44 21.63 39.56
CA VAL A 22 -27.05 20.74 38.45
C VAL A 22 -25.64 21.07 37.97
N VAL A 23 -25.32 22.37 37.81
CA VAL A 23 -23.97 22.83 37.44
C VAL A 23 -22.95 22.49 38.53
N LEU A 24 -23.29 22.64 39.80
CA LEU A 24 -22.43 22.27 40.94
C LEU A 24 -22.20 20.76 41.00
N ILE A 25 -23.21 19.93 40.76
CA ILE A 25 -23.08 18.47 40.71
C ILE A 25 -22.22 18.06 39.50
N PHE A 26 -22.36 18.74 38.35
CA PHE A 26 -21.51 18.53 37.18
C PHE A 26 -20.05 18.96 37.42
N LEU A 27 -19.83 20.07 38.11
CA LEU A 27 -18.49 20.58 38.46
C LEU A 27 -17.82 19.75 39.55
N TRP A 28 -18.59 19.28 40.55
CA TRP A 28 -18.07 18.55 41.70
C TRP A 28 -17.90 17.04 41.42
N ASN A 29 -18.71 16.47 40.51
CA ASN A 29 -18.69 15.07 40.06
C ASN A 29 -18.32 14.03 41.14
N PRO A 30 -19.02 14.01 42.30
CA PRO A 30 -18.60 13.23 43.48
C PRO A 30 -18.71 11.70 43.29
N PHE A 31 -19.35 11.23 42.22
CA PHE A 31 -19.59 9.80 41.95
C PHE A 31 -18.97 9.29 40.66
N GLY A 32 -18.29 10.12 39.85
CA GLY A 32 -17.69 9.69 38.59
C GLY A 32 -18.68 9.20 37.51
N ILE A 33 -19.99 9.36 37.73
CA ILE A 33 -21.07 8.86 36.85
C ILE A 33 -21.10 9.61 35.51
N PHE A 34 -20.62 10.85 35.48
CA PHE A 34 -20.50 11.63 34.26
C PHE A 34 -19.10 11.52 33.70
N GLY A 35 -18.87 10.44 32.94
CA GLY A 35 -17.77 10.30 31.98
C GLY A 35 -16.42 10.81 32.45
N GLY A 36 -15.82 10.10 33.42
CA GLY A 36 -14.37 10.16 33.55
C GLY A 36 -13.74 9.55 32.29
N GLY A 37 -13.58 10.37 31.24
CA GLY A 37 -12.73 9.99 30.12
C GLY A 37 -11.37 9.58 30.68
N VAL A 38 -10.81 8.50 30.15
CA VAL A 38 -9.48 7.99 30.49
C VAL A 38 -8.53 9.19 30.55
N LYS A 39 -8.06 9.54 31.75
CA LYS A 39 -7.18 10.70 31.91
C LYS A 39 -5.80 10.27 31.45
N LEU A 40 -5.35 10.72 30.27
CA LEU A 40 -3.98 10.58 29.76
C LEU A 40 -2.97 11.46 30.53
N LYS A 41 -3.04 11.51 31.87
CA LYS A 41 -2.19 12.42 32.65
C LYS A 41 -0.75 11.94 32.82
N ASP A 42 -0.43 10.68 32.53
CA ASP A 42 0.90 10.12 32.79
C ASP A 42 1.63 9.56 31.55
N THR A 43 0.97 9.40 30.40
CA THR A 43 1.59 8.81 29.20
C THR A 43 2.61 9.74 28.53
N ALA A 44 2.35 11.05 28.53
CA ALA A 44 3.29 12.05 28.02
C ALA A 44 4.61 12.07 28.82
N ASN A 45 4.51 11.99 30.15
CA ASN A 45 5.67 11.92 31.03
C ASN A 45 6.40 10.58 30.85
N MET A 46 5.66 9.47 30.74
CA MET A 46 6.25 8.16 30.45
C MET A 46 6.99 8.13 29.11
N VAL A 47 6.42 8.69 28.04
CA VAL A 47 7.10 8.78 26.74
C VAL A 47 8.31 9.70 26.82
N ALA A 48 8.22 10.85 27.49
CA ALA A 48 9.38 11.72 27.66
C ALA A 48 10.52 11.01 28.44
N GLU A 49 10.21 10.30 29.52
CA GLU A 49 11.18 9.55 30.31
C GLU A 49 11.77 8.36 29.54
N VAL A 50 10.96 7.65 28.75
CA VAL A 50 11.43 6.54 27.90
C VAL A 50 12.27 7.08 26.73
N ASN A 51 11.90 8.20 26.11
CA ASN A 51 12.67 8.81 25.04
C ASN A 51 14.02 9.37 25.54
N GLN A 52 14.12 9.77 26.82
CA GLN A 52 15.40 10.15 27.44
C GLN A 52 16.39 8.98 27.54
N ILE A 53 15.90 7.73 27.58
CA ILE A 53 16.77 6.54 27.52
C ILE A 53 17.43 6.46 26.13
N GLY A 54 16.73 6.90 25.08
CA GLY A 54 17.18 6.81 23.70
C GLY A 54 17.17 5.36 23.21
N GLN A 55 18.22 4.60 23.54
CA GLN A 55 18.33 3.19 23.22
C GLN A 55 18.43 2.36 24.49
N LEU A 56 17.59 1.34 24.60
CA LEU A 56 17.63 0.37 25.68
C LEU A 56 18.18 -0.95 25.17
N VAL A 57 19.45 -1.21 25.47
CA VAL A 57 20.06 -2.52 25.27
C VAL A 57 19.53 -3.45 26.36
N THR A 58 18.85 -4.53 25.95
CA THR A 58 18.28 -5.50 26.89
C THR A 58 18.92 -6.86 26.78
N ALA A 59 19.38 -7.25 25.59
CA ALA A 59 20.13 -8.48 25.38
C ALA A 59 21.52 -8.20 24.81
N GLU A 60 22.51 -8.92 25.33
CA GLU A 60 23.86 -8.94 24.78
C GLU A 60 24.26 -10.39 24.49
N TYR A 61 24.75 -10.65 23.29
CA TYR A 61 25.34 -11.92 22.90
C TYR A 61 26.85 -11.74 22.79
N TYR A 62 27.60 -12.51 23.56
CA TYR A 62 29.06 -12.57 23.49
C TYR A 62 29.48 -13.84 22.77
N GLY A 63 30.34 -13.73 21.77
CA GLY A 63 30.76 -14.88 20.98
C GLY A 63 32.18 -14.75 20.43
N GLU A 64 32.74 -15.90 20.11
CA GLU A 64 33.97 -16.07 19.36
C GLU A 64 33.62 -16.71 18.02
N VAL A 65 34.15 -16.15 16.94
CA VAL A 65 34.00 -16.66 15.58
C VAL A 65 35.38 -16.79 14.95
N ILE A 66 35.54 -17.77 14.08
CA ILE A 66 36.74 -17.92 13.27
C ILE A 66 36.32 -17.72 11.82
N ALA A 67 37.08 -16.90 11.10
CA ALA A 67 36.89 -16.76 9.67
C ALA A 67 38.19 -16.67 8.90
N SER A 68 38.15 -17.10 7.65
CA SER A 68 39.27 -16.91 6.71
C SER A 68 38.89 -16.00 5.55
N ILE A 69 39.90 -15.49 4.85
CA ILE A 69 39.71 -14.67 3.65
C ILE A 69 39.04 -15.43 2.51
N ASP A 70 39.22 -16.75 2.45
CA ASP A 70 38.53 -17.57 1.46
C ASP A 70 37.04 -17.65 1.80
N GLU A 71 36.69 -17.83 3.08
CA GLU A 71 35.29 -17.83 3.51
C GLU A 71 34.62 -16.47 3.29
N ALA A 72 35.32 -15.37 3.60
CA ALA A 72 34.79 -14.02 3.42
C ALA A 72 34.56 -13.65 1.95
N ARG A 73 35.33 -14.23 1.02
CA ARG A 73 35.14 -14.02 -0.43
C ARG A 73 34.04 -14.92 -1.01
N LEU A 74 33.82 -16.08 -0.40
CA LEU A 74 32.84 -17.06 -0.84
C LEU A 74 31.48 -16.89 -0.14
N ASP A 75 31.41 -16.04 0.89
CA ASP A 75 30.26 -15.81 1.74
C ASP A 75 29.61 -17.10 2.26
N LEU A 76 30.36 -17.88 3.02
CA LEU A 76 29.85 -19.15 3.58
C LEU A 76 28.75 -18.97 4.64
N ILE A 77 28.37 -17.73 5.01
CA ILE A 77 27.27 -17.52 5.98
C ILE A 77 25.95 -17.95 5.32
N GLU A 78 25.84 -17.75 4.00
CA GLU A 78 24.66 -18.11 3.23
C GLU A 78 24.59 -19.60 2.85
N GLU A 79 25.54 -20.45 3.27
CA GLU A 79 25.61 -21.87 2.89
C GLU A 79 24.29 -22.63 3.13
N GLU A 80 23.63 -22.38 4.26
CA GLU A 80 22.34 -22.98 4.61
C GLU A 80 21.21 -22.49 3.69
N ASN A 81 21.22 -21.21 3.32
CA ASN A 81 20.22 -20.64 2.40
C ASN A 81 20.45 -21.15 0.97
N ILE A 82 21.70 -21.15 0.50
CA ILE A 82 22.08 -21.63 -0.83
C ILE A 82 21.74 -23.11 -0.96
N SER A 83 22.05 -23.93 0.05
CA SER A 83 21.74 -25.36 0.04
C SER A 83 20.23 -25.64 -0.01
N ASN A 84 19.44 -24.93 0.80
CA ASN A 84 17.99 -25.04 0.80
C ASN A 84 17.39 -24.59 -0.54
N ASN A 85 17.81 -23.43 -1.05
CA ASN A 85 17.36 -22.90 -2.34
C ASN A 85 17.74 -23.83 -3.48
N ALA A 86 18.97 -24.36 -3.49
CA ALA A 86 19.42 -25.34 -4.47
C ALA A 86 18.58 -26.62 -4.43
N ALA A 87 18.24 -27.13 -3.25
CA ALA A 87 17.38 -28.30 -3.11
C ALA A 87 15.95 -28.05 -3.62
N ILE A 88 15.39 -26.87 -3.33
CA ILE A 88 14.08 -26.43 -3.84
C ILE A 88 14.12 -26.31 -5.36
N LEU A 89 15.09 -25.57 -5.90
CA LEU A 89 15.27 -25.37 -7.33
C LEU A 89 15.48 -26.68 -8.09
N PHE A 90 16.29 -27.59 -7.56
CA PHE A 90 16.47 -28.92 -8.14
C PHE A 90 15.15 -29.71 -8.20
N ARG A 91 14.36 -29.67 -7.12
CA ARG A 91 13.05 -30.30 -7.07
C ARG A 91 12.10 -29.66 -8.09
N ASP A 92 12.14 -28.35 -8.25
CA ASP A 92 11.26 -27.62 -9.16
C ASP A 92 11.62 -27.91 -10.63
N ILE A 93 12.91 -27.92 -10.98
CA ILE A 93 13.41 -28.38 -12.29
C ILE A 93 12.94 -29.82 -12.56
N LYS A 94 13.12 -30.73 -11.60
CA LYS A 94 12.70 -32.14 -11.75
C LYS A 94 11.19 -32.28 -11.90
N SER A 95 10.41 -31.52 -11.15
CA SER A 95 8.95 -31.49 -11.23
C SER A 95 8.50 -31.00 -12.62
N ALA A 96 9.07 -29.89 -13.10
CA ALA A 96 8.78 -29.35 -14.41
C ALA A 96 9.11 -30.34 -15.54
N LEU A 97 10.28 -30.99 -15.48
CA LEU A 97 10.70 -32.02 -16.45
C LEU A 97 9.83 -33.29 -16.36
N GLY A 98 9.41 -33.69 -15.15
CA GLY A 98 8.48 -34.81 -14.94
C GLY A 98 7.09 -34.55 -15.51
N ASN A 99 6.56 -33.35 -15.29
CA ASN A 99 5.29 -32.91 -15.89
C ASN A 99 5.39 -32.89 -17.42
N LEU A 100 6.48 -32.36 -17.95
CA LEU A 100 6.74 -32.39 -19.39
C LEU A 100 6.81 -33.83 -19.93
N LYS A 101 7.43 -34.76 -19.19
CA LYS A 101 7.51 -36.17 -19.60
C LYS A 101 6.13 -36.82 -19.63
N THR A 102 5.32 -36.63 -18.58
CA THR A 102 3.93 -37.11 -18.52
C THR A 102 3.11 -36.55 -19.68
N PHE A 103 3.23 -35.25 -19.97
CA PHE A 103 2.58 -34.63 -21.11
C PHE A 103 3.03 -35.26 -22.44
N GLN A 104 4.31 -35.60 -22.57
CA GLN A 104 4.85 -36.23 -23.78
C GLN A 104 4.41 -37.70 -23.96
N GLU A 105 3.95 -38.37 -22.91
CA GLU A 105 3.40 -39.73 -22.98
C GLU A 105 1.94 -39.76 -23.49
N LEU A 106 1.22 -38.62 -23.48
CA LEU A 106 -0.13 -38.52 -24.03
C LEU A 106 -0.17 -38.82 -25.53
N SER A 107 -1.30 -39.35 -26.01
CA SER A 107 -1.54 -39.55 -27.44
C SER A 107 -1.55 -38.22 -28.21
N LYS A 108 -1.33 -38.28 -29.53
CA LYS A 108 -1.32 -37.07 -30.37
C LYS A 108 -2.67 -36.36 -30.32
N GLU A 109 -3.76 -37.12 -30.25
CA GLU A 109 -5.13 -36.61 -30.15
C GLU A 109 -5.39 -35.91 -28.83
N GLU A 110 -4.92 -36.47 -27.71
CA GLU A 110 -5.05 -35.85 -26.36
C GLU A 110 -4.25 -34.55 -26.27
N LYS A 111 -3.00 -34.56 -26.75
CA LYS A 111 -2.15 -33.36 -26.82
C LYS A 111 -2.80 -32.24 -27.65
N ASP A 112 -3.39 -32.59 -28.79
CA ASP A 112 -4.13 -31.63 -29.63
C ASP A 112 -5.38 -31.08 -28.93
N GLN A 113 -6.06 -31.88 -28.11
CA GLN A 113 -7.23 -31.44 -27.34
C GLN A 113 -6.85 -30.51 -26.19
N GLU A 114 -5.74 -30.80 -25.50
CA GLU A 114 -5.21 -29.94 -24.45
C GLU A 114 -4.80 -28.58 -25.01
N TYR A 115 -4.13 -28.56 -26.17
CA TYR A 115 -3.80 -27.33 -26.89
C TYR A 115 -5.02 -26.47 -27.20
N LYS A 116 -6.12 -27.09 -27.68
CA LYS A 116 -7.36 -26.37 -28.04
C LYS A 116 -8.02 -25.65 -26.86
N LYS A 117 -7.68 -26.02 -25.62
CA LYS A 117 -8.19 -25.36 -24.41
C LYS A 117 -7.38 -24.12 -24.03
N MET A 118 -6.20 -23.94 -24.62
CA MET A 118 -5.26 -22.88 -24.29
C MET A 118 -5.18 -21.83 -25.40
N THR A 119 -4.55 -20.69 -25.07
CA THR A 119 -4.26 -19.63 -26.03
C THR A 119 -3.35 -20.18 -27.14
N PRO A 120 -3.63 -19.90 -28.43
CA PRO A 120 -2.83 -20.40 -29.54
C PRO A 120 -1.38 -19.93 -29.47
N ILE A 121 -0.42 -20.80 -29.80
CA ILE A 121 1.02 -20.50 -29.75
C ILE A 121 1.65 -20.82 -31.10
N ASN A 122 2.57 -19.97 -31.55
CA ASN A 122 3.31 -20.22 -32.77
C ASN A 122 4.20 -21.45 -32.66
N GLY A 123 4.31 -22.18 -33.75
CA GLY A 123 5.08 -23.41 -33.75
C GLY A 123 4.53 -24.47 -32.79
N TRP A 124 3.24 -24.41 -32.41
CA TRP A 124 2.64 -25.36 -31.47
C TRP A 124 2.89 -26.81 -31.86
N ARG A 125 2.97 -27.16 -33.15
CA ARG A 125 3.33 -28.52 -33.58
C ARG A 125 4.70 -28.96 -33.07
N ARG A 126 5.69 -28.06 -33.04
CA ARG A 126 7.04 -28.31 -32.47
C ARG A 126 6.99 -28.44 -30.95
N ILE A 127 6.19 -27.61 -30.29
CA ILE A 127 6.06 -27.57 -28.83
C ILE A 127 5.25 -28.77 -28.33
N ILE A 128 4.23 -29.19 -29.05
CA ILE A 128 3.23 -30.14 -28.57
C ILE A 128 3.48 -31.53 -29.14
N ARG A 129 3.66 -31.65 -30.45
CA ARG A 129 3.71 -32.95 -31.13
C ARG A 129 5.10 -33.54 -31.27
N PHE A 130 6.15 -32.72 -31.40
CA PHE A 130 7.51 -33.23 -31.61
C PHE A 130 8.11 -33.73 -30.30
N ASP A 131 8.98 -34.73 -30.39
CA ASP A 131 9.72 -35.24 -29.24
C ASP A 131 10.62 -34.14 -28.64
N VAL A 132 10.93 -34.29 -27.35
CA VAL A 132 11.79 -33.36 -26.61
C VAL A 132 13.23 -33.51 -27.09
N ASN A 133 13.85 -32.38 -27.44
CA ASN A 133 15.25 -32.28 -27.81
C ASN A 133 15.80 -30.91 -27.36
N SER A 134 17.11 -30.68 -27.56
CA SER A 134 17.75 -29.48 -27.03
C SER A 134 17.12 -28.21 -27.60
N ARG A 135 16.74 -28.22 -28.88
CA ARG A 135 16.20 -27.04 -29.56
C ARG A 135 14.77 -26.67 -29.18
N ASN A 136 14.05 -27.50 -28.40
CA ASN A 136 12.66 -27.25 -28.06
C ASN A 136 12.30 -27.48 -26.58
N ILE A 137 13.23 -27.94 -25.74
CA ILE A 137 12.92 -28.25 -24.34
C ILE A 137 12.50 -27.00 -23.55
N THR A 138 13.21 -25.89 -23.72
CA THR A 138 12.90 -24.63 -23.03
C THR A 138 11.55 -24.09 -23.48
N ASP A 139 11.28 -24.07 -24.79
CA ASP A 139 9.97 -23.67 -25.32
C ASP A 139 8.82 -24.52 -24.75
N LYS A 140 9.06 -25.82 -24.60
CA LYS A 140 8.09 -26.77 -24.02
C LYS A 140 7.87 -26.52 -22.54
N LEU A 141 8.91 -26.21 -21.78
CA LEU A 141 8.76 -25.89 -20.35
C LEU A 141 8.12 -24.51 -20.15
N ASN A 142 8.47 -23.52 -20.97
CA ASN A 142 7.80 -22.21 -21.03
C ASN A 142 6.31 -22.36 -21.33
N TYR A 143 5.94 -23.26 -22.26
CA TYR A 143 4.54 -23.54 -22.60
C TYR A 143 3.71 -23.97 -21.40
N HIS A 144 4.31 -24.75 -20.49
CA HIS A 144 3.65 -25.17 -19.26
C HIS A 144 3.77 -24.16 -18.11
N GLY A 145 4.37 -22.99 -18.35
CA GLY A 145 4.52 -21.92 -17.36
C GLY A 145 5.54 -22.22 -16.26
N PHE A 146 6.43 -23.21 -16.44
CA PHE A 146 7.36 -23.61 -15.38
C PHE A 146 8.66 -22.80 -15.36
N MET A 147 9.06 -22.21 -16.50
CA MET A 147 10.40 -21.66 -16.65
C MET A 147 10.57 -20.24 -16.13
N ASP A 148 9.53 -19.41 -16.13
CA ASP A 148 9.66 -18.02 -15.73
C ASP A 148 10.11 -17.92 -14.27
N ASP A 149 9.52 -18.75 -13.40
CA ASP A 149 9.90 -18.84 -11.99
C ASP A 149 11.26 -19.52 -11.80
N ILE A 150 11.50 -20.66 -12.47
CA ILE A 150 12.74 -21.43 -12.33
C ILE A 150 13.96 -20.64 -12.82
N ALA A 151 13.84 -19.96 -13.96
CA ALA A 151 14.95 -19.21 -14.56
C ALA A 151 15.21 -17.87 -13.87
N ALA A 152 14.27 -17.38 -13.06
CA ALA A 152 14.45 -16.19 -12.23
C ALA A 152 15.25 -16.50 -10.95
N ASP A 153 15.41 -17.77 -10.56
CA ASP A 153 16.19 -18.15 -9.39
C ASP A 153 17.69 -17.82 -9.58
N PRO A 154 18.33 -17.12 -8.63
CA PRO A 154 19.75 -16.75 -8.73
C PRO A 154 20.71 -17.93 -8.91
N LEU A 155 20.34 -19.15 -8.50
CA LEU A 155 21.15 -20.36 -8.59
C LEU A 155 20.87 -21.19 -9.87
N TYR A 156 19.98 -20.72 -10.75
CA TYR A 156 19.57 -21.47 -11.94
C TYR A 156 20.73 -21.87 -12.84
N ASP A 157 21.64 -20.94 -13.12
CA ASP A 157 22.78 -21.23 -13.97
C ASP A 157 23.74 -22.20 -13.27
N GLU A 158 24.16 -21.93 -12.04
CA GLU A 158 25.03 -22.83 -11.28
C GLU A 158 24.44 -24.26 -11.14
N MET A 159 23.13 -24.38 -10.94
CA MET A 159 22.43 -25.67 -10.87
C MET A 159 22.47 -26.41 -12.21
N LEU A 160 22.21 -25.72 -13.33
CA LEU A 160 22.32 -26.36 -14.64
C LEU A 160 23.76 -26.75 -14.97
N GLU A 161 24.77 -26.00 -14.52
CA GLU A 161 26.18 -26.37 -14.69
C GLU A 161 26.47 -27.69 -14.02
N TYR A 162 26.04 -27.75 -12.76
CA TYR A 162 26.25 -28.89 -11.89
C TYR A 162 25.64 -30.13 -12.52
N LEU A 163 24.37 -30.06 -12.92
CA LEU A 163 23.66 -31.17 -13.56
C LEU A 163 24.31 -31.58 -14.89
N TYR A 164 24.71 -30.61 -15.71
CA TYR A 164 25.40 -30.88 -16.98
C TYR A 164 26.71 -31.63 -16.77
N ARG A 165 27.55 -31.17 -15.84
CA ARG A 165 28.87 -31.77 -15.57
C ARG A 165 28.72 -33.13 -14.89
N PHE A 166 27.80 -33.25 -13.95
CA PHE A 166 27.50 -34.50 -13.25
C PHE A 166 27.07 -35.59 -14.23
N LYS A 167 26.15 -35.28 -15.15
CA LYS A 167 25.63 -36.24 -16.13
C LYS A 167 26.59 -36.52 -17.29
N SER A 168 27.22 -35.49 -17.86
CA SER A 168 28.11 -35.67 -19.01
C SER A 168 29.47 -36.29 -18.66
N LYS A 169 29.83 -36.37 -17.36
CA LYS A 169 31.15 -36.75 -16.85
C LYS A 169 32.30 -35.96 -17.50
N LYS A 170 32.01 -34.79 -18.09
CA LYS A 170 33.01 -33.95 -18.73
C LYS A 170 33.96 -33.39 -17.67
N PRO A 171 35.27 -33.32 -17.98
CA PRO A 171 36.24 -32.79 -17.04
C PRO A 171 35.95 -31.32 -16.73
N ARG A 172 36.20 -30.92 -15.48
CA ARG A 172 35.92 -29.58 -14.95
C ARG A 172 36.66 -28.46 -15.68
N ASN A 173 37.74 -28.77 -16.39
CA ASN A 173 38.58 -27.78 -17.10
C ASN A 173 37.91 -27.19 -18.36
N VAL A 174 36.78 -27.75 -18.81
CA VAL A 174 36.01 -27.15 -19.90
C VAL A 174 35.22 -25.98 -19.32
N LYS A 175 35.54 -24.75 -19.73
CA LYS A 175 34.80 -23.55 -19.33
C LYS A 175 33.34 -23.72 -19.77
N TRP A 176 32.42 -23.75 -18.82
CA TRP A 176 31.01 -23.71 -19.15
C TRP A 176 30.66 -22.27 -19.47
N GLU A 177 30.16 -22.05 -20.68
CA GLU A 177 29.57 -20.77 -21.05
C GLU A 177 28.07 -20.98 -20.98
N PRO A 178 27.32 -20.24 -20.15
CA PRO A 178 25.87 -20.37 -20.00
C PRO A 178 25.14 -19.81 -21.23
N ASN A 179 25.55 -20.24 -22.42
CA ASN A 179 24.81 -19.96 -23.65
C ASN A 179 23.50 -20.78 -23.64
N PRO A 180 22.45 -20.31 -24.33
CA PRO A 180 21.16 -21.00 -24.36
C PRO A 180 21.27 -22.48 -24.75
N ARG A 181 22.17 -22.82 -25.67
CA ARG A 181 22.37 -24.19 -26.16
C ARG A 181 22.87 -25.15 -25.09
N HIS A 182 23.79 -24.72 -24.22
CA HIS A 182 24.29 -25.56 -23.14
C HIS A 182 23.24 -25.74 -22.04
N LYS A 183 22.44 -24.70 -21.75
CA LYS A 183 21.32 -24.80 -20.81
C LYS A 183 20.29 -25.81 -21.31
N GLU A 184 19.92 -25.71 -22.58
CA GLU A 184 19.06 -26.66 -23.28
C GLU A 184 19.63 -28.10 -23.27
N GLU A 185 20.93 -28.25 -23.53
CA GLU A 185 21.61 -29.55 -23.48
C GLU A 185 21.55 -30.17 -22.07
N ALA A 186 21.79 -29.38 -21.03
CA ALA A 186 21.72 -29.80 -19.64
C ALA A 186 20.30 -30.28 -19.27
N LEU A 187 19.27 -29.50 -19.61
CA LEU A 187 17.88 -29.85 -19.38
C LEU A 187 17.50 -31.16 -20.09
N VAL A 188 17.96 -31.37 -21.33
CA VAL A 188 17.68 -32.62 -22.07
C VAL A 188 18.36 -33.82 -21.46
N MET A 189 19.59 -33.67 -20.96
CA MET A 189 20.26 -34.76 -20.24
C MET A 189 19.47 -35.18 -19.01
N VAL A 190 18.98 -34.22 -18.23
CA VAL A 190 18.15 -34.48 -17.05
C VAL A 190 16.79 -35.06 -17.45
N TYR A 191 16.18 -34.59 -18.53
CA TYR A 191 14.90 -35.10 -19.04
C TYR A 191 14.99 -36.60 -19.44
N ASN A 192 16.03 -36.95 -20.19
CA ASN A 192 16.23 -38.31 -20.69
C ASN A 192 16.51 -39.30 -19.54
N GLU A 193 17.25 -38.84 -18.53
CA GLU A 193 17.57 -39.61 -17.33
C GLU A 193 16.87 -39.04 -16.10
N LEU A 194 15.55 -38.83 -16.21
CA LEU A 194 14.77 -38.17 -15.16
C LEU A 194 14.99 -38.89 -13.82
N PRO A 195 15.50 -38.18 -12.79
CA PRO A 195 15.70 -38.73 -11.46
C PRO A 195 14.40 -39.38 -10.92
N SER A 196 14.53 -40.49 -10.20
CA SER A 196 13.38 -41.13 -9.53
C SER A 196 12.67 -40.10 -8.64
N PRO A 197 11.32 -40.05 -8.51
CA PRO A 197 10.63 -39.05 -7.71
C PRO A 197 11.20 -38.83 -6.30
N ASN A 198 11.75 -39.88 -5.69
CA ASN A 198 12.35 -39.85 -4.35
C ASN A 198 13.84 -39.42 -4.30
N GLU A 199 14.50 -39.28 -5.44
CA GLU A 199 15.90 -38.83 -5.52
C GLU A 199 16.00 -37.35 -5.14
N THR A 200 16.78 -37.07 -4.10
CA THR A 200 17.08 -35.72 -3.61
C THR A 200 18.41 -35.23 -4.14
N LEU A 201 18.60 -33.91 -4.19
CA LEU A 201 19.90 -33.31 -4.49
C LEU A 201 20.92 -33.80 -3.45
N ASP A 202 22.09 -34.25 -3.91
CA ASP A 202 23.26 -34.36 -3.03
C ASP A 202 23.78 -32.94 -2.77
N VAL A 203 23.26 -32.35 -1.70
CA VAL A 203 23.52 -30.96 -1.30
C VAL A 203 25.01 -30.75 -1.05
N GLU A 204 25.70 -31.71 -0.42
CA GLU A 204 27.11 -31.58 -0.10
C GLU A 204 27.98 -31.55 -1.38
N ASP A 205 27.67 -32.40 -2.37
CA ASP A 205 28.39 -32.38 -3.64
C ASP A 205 28.08 -31.12 -4.46
N PHE A 206 26.84 -30.64 -4.44
CA PHE A 206 26.47 -29.37 -5.07
C PHE A 206 27.20 -28.18 -4.44
N MET A 207 27.20 -28.05 -3.10
CA MET A 207 27.89 -26.95 -2.43
C MET A 207 29.39 -26.98 -2.69
N ARG A 208 30.00 -28.18 -2.70
CA ARG A 208 31.39 -28.35 -3.09
C ARG A 208 31.65 -27.89 -4.53
N PHE A 209 30.76 -28.22 -5.46
CA PHE A 209 30.84 -27.75 -6.84
C PHE A 209 30.70 -26.21 -6.93
N TYR A 210 29.69 -25.65 -6.28
CA TYR A 210 29.40 -24.22 -6.26
C TYR A 210 30.60 -23.39 -5.78
N TYR A 211 31.14 -23.71 -4.60
CA TYR A 211 32.28 -22.98 -4.04
C TYR A 211 33.58 -23.21 -4.81
N GLN A 212 33.76 -24.37 -5.43
CA GLN A 212 34.90 -24.60 -6.31
C GLN A 212 34.84 -23.71 -7.57
N ASN A 213 33.65 -23.51 -8.13
CA ASN A 213 33.46 -22.64 -9.29
C ASN A 213 33.74 -21.18 -8.93
N LYS A 214 33.15 -20.68 -7.83
CA LYS A 214 33.42 -19.33 -7.31
C LYS A 214 34.90 -19.12 -6.98
N THR A 215 35.56 -20.13 -6.42
CA THR A 215 37.02 -20.07 -6.16
C THR A 215 37.83 -19.99 -7.46
N ALA A 216 37.38 -20.64 -8.53
CA ALA A 216 38.06 -20.64 -9.83
C ALA A 216 37.93 -19.30 -10.58
N GLU A 217 36.91 -18.50 -10.26
CA GLU A 217 36.74 -17.13 -10.77
C GLU A 217 37.75 -16.15 -10.16
N LEU A 218 38.26 -16.45 -8.97
CA LEU A 218 39.27 -15.62 -8.29
C LEU A 218 40.61 -15.67 -9.04
N SER A 219 41.31 -14.54 -9.05
CA SER A 219 42.62 -14.49 -9.69
C SER A 219 43.64 -15.40 -8.98
N LYS A 220 44.65 -15.88 -9.72
CA LYS A 220 45.78 -16.63 -9.14
C LYS A 220 46.51 -15.88 -8.00
N ARG A 221 46.40 -14.55 -7.98
CA ARG A 221 46.97 -13.72 -6.90
C ARG A 221 46.11 -13.77 -5.64
N GLU A 222 44.79 -13.72 -5.79
CA GLU A 222 43.84 -13.77 -4.67
C GLU A 222 43.79 -15.14 -4.01
N THR A 223 43.75 -16.21 -4.79
CA THR A 223 43.76 -17.60 -4.30
C THR A 223 45.03 -17.98 -3.51
N ARG A 224 46.12 -17.24 -3.69
CA ARG A 224 47.37 -17.41 -2.91
C ARG A 224 47.38 -16.67 -1.59
N LYS A 225 46.47 -15.72 -1.38
CA LYS A 225 46.33 -15.01 -0.10
C LYS A 225 45.65 -15.95 0.89
N LYS A 226 46.25 -16.12 2.05
CA LYS A 226 45.71 -16.90 3.17
C LYS A 226 45.75 -15.99 4.38
N LEU A 227 44.58 -15.71 4.93
CA LEU A 227 44.41 -14.95 6.14
C LEU A 227 43.31 -15.64 6.94
N ALA A 228 43.58 -15.97 8.20
CA ALA A 228 42.58 -16.47 9.14
C ALA A 228 42.59 -15.64 10.41
N MET A 229 41.41 -15.26 10.88
CA MET A 229 41.22 -14.44 12.07
C MET A 229 40.24 -15.12 13.02
N VAL A 230 40.55 -15.10 14.31
CA VAL A 230 39.57 -15.26 15.37
C VAL A 230 39.03 -13.88 15.70
N GLY A 231 37.72 -13.67 15.58
CA GLY A 231 37.02 -12.48 16.03
C GLY A 231 36.23 -12.77 17.31
N ARG A 232 36.46 -12.00 18.36
CA ARG A 232 35.72 -12.04 19.62
C ARG A 232 35.01 -10.72 19.81
N GLY A 233 33.70 -10.78 19.93
CA GLY A 233 32.86 -9.59 19.89
C GLY A 233 31.56 -9.77 20.64
N TRP A 234 30.74 -8.75 20.52
CA TRP A 234 29.41 -8.76 21.08
C TRP A 234 28.39 -8.24 20.07
N VAL A 235 27.15 -8.69 20.24
CA VAL A 235 25.98 -8.17 19.56
C VAL A 235 25.01 -7.68 20.62
N LYS A 236 24.59 -6.41 20.52
CA LYS A 236 23.62 -5.79 21.41
C LYS A 236 22.30 -5.65 20.70
N ALA A 237 21.26 -6.24 21.28
CA ALA A 237 19.90 -6.10 20.84
C ALA A 237 19.06 -5.38 21.89
N GLY A 238 18.04 -4.69 21.43
CA GLY A 238 17.20 -3.89 22.29
C GLY A 238 16.20 -3.06 21.51
N PHE A 239 15.80 -1.96 22.13
CA PHE A 239 14.78 -1.06 21.57
C PHE A 239 15.36 0.33 21.38
N ASP A 240 14.99 0.96 20.28
CA ASP A 240 15.24 2.38 20.05
C ASP A 240 13.93 3.14 20.26
N PHE A 241 13.92 3.97 21.28
CA PHE A 241 12.75 4.75 21.69
C PHE A 241 12.71 6.13 21.06
N SER A 242 13.67 6.50 20.20
CA SER A 242 13.69 7.82 19.56
C SER A 242 12.39 8.17 18.81
N GLU A 243 11.67 7.16 18.35
CA GLU A 243 10.43 7.28 17.58
C GLU A 243 9.16 6.98 18.39
N LEU A 244 9.28 6.71 19.70
CA LEU A 244 8.12 6.37 20.51
C LEU A 244 7.25 7.61 20.74
N LYS A 245 5.98 7.53 20.30
CA LYS A 245 4.96 8.58 20.45
C LYS A 245 4.05 8.26 21.62
N GLU A 246 3.36 9.27 22.18
CA GLU A 246 2.37 9.09 23.26
C GLU A 246 1.27 8.10 22.90
N SER A 247 0.83 8.12 21.63
CA SER A 247 -0.16 7.19 21.10
C SER A 247 0.34 5.75 20.99
N SER A 248 1.65 5.51 21.10
CA SER A 248 2.23 4.17 21.06
C SER A 248 2.09 3.41 22.38
N ILE A 249 1.71 4.08 23.48
CA ILE A 249 1.58 3.44 24.80
C ILE A 249 0.11 3.44 25.23
N VAL A 250 -0.45 2.25 25.42
CA VAL A 250 -1.81 2.05 25.95
C VAL A 250 -1.73 1.39 27.32
N ILE A 251 -2.27 2.04 28.34
CA ILE A 251 -2.24 1.56 29.73
C ILE A 251 -3.61 0.98 30.09
N ASN A 252 -3.63 -0.29 30.49
CA ASN A 252 -4.80 -0.94 31.06
C ASN A 252 -4.65 -1.00 32.59
N GLU A 253 -5.17 0.02 33.27
CA GLU A 253 -5.05 0.14 34.73
C GLU A 253 -5.72 -1.00 35.49
N GLU A 254 -6.84 -1.55 34.98
CA GLU A 254 -7.58 -2.62 35.67
C GLU A 254 -6.75 -3.91 35.77
N ARG A 255 -5.89 -4.15 34.77
CA ARG A 255 -5.04 -5.34 34.71
C ARG A 255 -3.62 -5.09 35.15
N GLY A 256 -3.19 -3.84 35.23
CA GLY A 256 -1.79 -3.48 35.37
C GLY A 256 -0.98 -3.91 34.14
N GLU A 257 -1.55 -3.76 32.94
CA GLU A 257 -0.89 -4.11 31.69
C GLU A 257 -0.55 -2.85 30.90
N ILE A 258 0.63 -2.82 30.29
CA ILE A 258 1.03 -1.75 29.37
C ILE A 258 1.28 -2.39 28.00
N HIS A 259 0.63 -1.84 26.98
CA HIS A 259 0.81 -2.26 25.60
C HIS A 259 1.61 -1.20 24.85
N ILE A 260 2.71 -1.62 24.23
CA ILE A 260 3.57 -0.75 23.43
C ILE A 260 3.42 -1.15 21.97
N MET A 261 2.93 -0.21 21.15
CA MET A 261 2.57 -0.41 19.74
C MET A 261 3.69 0.09 18.83
N GLY A 262 4.01 -0.69 17.79
CA GLY A 262 4.92 -0.27 16.72
C GLY A 262 6.39 -0.19 17.14
N LEU A 263 6.72 -0.75 18.31
CA LEU A 263 8.08 -0.81 18.82
C LEU A 263 8.56 -2.27 18.79
N THR A 264 9.60 -2.54 18.01
CA THR A 264 10.11 -3.90 17.79
C THR A 264 11.58 -4.02 18.16
N PRO A 265 12.02 -5.16 18.71
CA PRO A 265 13.43 -5.34 19.06
C PRO A 265 14.28 -5.32 17.79
N GLN A 266 15.45 -4.68 17.88
CA GLN A 266 16.41 -4.61 16.78
C GLN A 266 17.84 -4.79 17.28
N ILE A 267 18.75 -5.11 16.36
CA ILE A 267 20.19 -5.09 16.64
C ILE A 267 20.63 -3.63 16.67
N LEU A 268 21.00 -3.14 17.85
CA LEU A 268 21.41 -1.75 18.05
C LEU A 268 22.87 -1.55 17.66
N ASN A 269 23.72 -2.54 17.93
CA ASN A 269 25.14 -2.49 17.62
C ASN A 269 25.75 -3.91 17.60
N ALA A 270 26.74 -4.13 16.74
CA ALA A 270 27.58 -5.32 16.72
C ALA A 270 29.02 -4.92 16.36
N ASP A 271 29.99 -5.40 17.14
CA ASP A 271 31.39 -5.12 16.88
C ASP A 271 32.31 -6.24 17.39
N ILE A 272 33.48 -6.31 16.77
CA ILE A 272 34.64 -7.06 17.22
C ILE A 272 35.59 -6.03 17.85
N ASN A 273 35.46 -5.90 19.17
CA ASN A 273 36.22 -4.95 19.97
C ASN A 273 37.71 -5.35 19.97
N PRO A 274 38.67 -4.47 19.65
CA PRO A 274 40.10 -4.79 19.74
C PRO A 274 40.53 -5.31 21.12
N TRP A 275 39.84 -4.90 22.18
CA TRP A 275 40.10 -5.26 23.58
C TRP A 275 38.87 -5.94 24.20
N PHE A 276 38.59 -7.18 23.78
CA PHE A 276 37.38 -7.92 24.17
C PHE A 276 37.18 -8.04 25.68
N ILE A 277 38.23 -8.41 26.42
CA ILE A 277 38.24 -8.39 27.89
C ILE A 277 39.52 -7.68 28.34
N PRO A 278 39.51 -6.34 28.48
CA PRO A 278 40.71 -5.57 28.78
C PRO A 278 41.38 -6.02 30.09
N GLU A 279 40.57 -6.33 31.10
CA GLU A 279 41.00 -6.78 32.43
C GLU A 279 41.78 -8.10 32.39
N LYS A 280 41.49 -8.96 31.41
CA LYS A 280 42.15 -10.25 31.21
C LYS A 280 43.21 -10.22 30.11
N GLY A 281 43.40 -9.07 29.46
CA GLY A 281 44.33 -8.91 28.33
C GLY A 281 43.97 -9.77 27.11
N ILE A 282 42.69 -10.16 26.96
CA ILE A 282 42.25 -11.00 25.84
C ILE A 282 41.97 -10.09 24.64
N PRO A 283 42.75 -10.18 23.55
CA PRO A 283 42.52 -9.38 22.35
C PRO A 283 41.24 -9.86 21.69
N GLY A 284 40.44 -8.91 21.18
CA GLY A 284 39.21 -9.29 20.51
C GLY A 284 39.37 -9.65 19.05
N PHE A 285 40.56 -9.56 18.48
CA PHE A 285 40.87 -10.38 17.31
C PHE A 285 42.29 -10.92 17.38
N GLU A 286 42.50 -12.06 16.75
CA GLU A 286 43.77 -12.77 16.70
C GLU A 286 43.97 -13.32 15.29
N ILE A 287 45.10 -12.99 14.66
CA ILE A 287 45.44 -13.50 13.33
C ILE A 287 46.14 -14.85 13.53
N LEU A 288 45.53 -15.92 13.02
CA LEU A 288 46.03 -17.29 13.16
C LEU A 288 47.04 -17.68 12.07
N ASP A 289 46.79 -17.22 10.85
CA ASP A 289 47.63 -17.49 9.69
C ASP A 289 47.61 -16.26 8.78
N ASP A 290 48.79 -15.87 8.30
CA ASP A 290 48.99 -14.87 7.25
C ASP A 290 50.05 -15.43 6.31
N ASN A 291 49.62 -15.85 5.13
CA ASN A 291 50.46 -16.37 4.08
C ASN A 291 50.11 -15.70 2.75
N GLY A 292 51.15 -15.20 2.06
CA GLY A 292 51.00 -14.43 0.83
C GLY A 292 51.10 -12.92 1.05
N LYS A 293 50.77 -12.13 0.02
CA LYS A 293 50.78 -10.65 0.11
C LYS A 293 49.40 -10.16 0.54
N VAL A 294 49.00 -10.48 1.77
CA VAL A 294 47.76 -9.99 2.39
C VAL A 294 47.90 -8.49 2.66
N ASP A 295 46.85 -7.72 2.39
CA ASP A 295 46.81 -6.28 2.62
C ASP A 295 45.72 -5.89 3.63
N PHE A 296 45.70 -4.62 4.04
CA PHE A 296 44.72 -4.11 4.99
C PHE A 296 43.27 -4.28 4.52
N LYS A 297 43.03 -4.30 3.19
CA LYS A 297 41.67 -4.50 2.67
C LYS A 297 41.22 -5.94 2.90
N ASP A 298 42.10 -6.92 2.73
CA ASP A 298 41.80 -8.32 3.05
C ASP A 298 41.47 -8.48 4.55
N ALA A 299 42.26 -7.87 5.44
CA ALA A 299 42.01 -7.93 6.89
C ALA A 299 40.70 -7.24 7.30
N LYS A 300 40.38 -6.11 6.67
CA LYS A 300 39.10 -5.43 6.86
C LYS A 300 37.93 -6.32 6.42
N LEU A 301 38.03 -6.97 5.26
CA LEU A 301 37.01 -7.87 4.73
C LEU A 301 36.77 -9.06 5.68
N VAL A 302 37.84 -9.69 6.20
CA VAL A 302 37.71 -10.78 7.18
C VAL A 302 37.10 -10.28 8.49
N LYS A 303 37.45 -9.08 8.95
CA LYS A 303 36.81 -8.48 10.14
C LYS A 303 35.31 -8.28 9.94
N GLU A 304 34.90 -7.67 8.82
CA GLU A 304 33.49 -7.44 8.48
C GLU A 304 32.72 -8.77 8.46
N TYR A 305 33.27 -9.78 7.79
CA TYR A 305 32.68 -11.11 7.72
C TYR A 305 32.62 -11.83 9.09
N CYS A 306 33.59 -11.62 9.98
CA CYS A 306 33.48 -12.08 11.37
C CYS A 306 32.31 -11.40 12.12
N VAL A 307 32.06 -10.10 11.89
CA VAL A 307 30.90 -9.41 12.50
C VAL A 307 29.60 -10.03 11.99
N GLU A 308 29.50 -10.31 10.69
CA GLU A 308 28.34 -10.95 10.08
C GLU A 308 28.12 -12.38 10.63
N LYS A 309 29.17 -13.19 10.76
CA LYS A 309 29.09 -14.51 11.42
C LYS A 309 28.59 -14.39 12.85
N LEU A 310 29.09 -13.41 13.59
CA LEU A 310 28.69 -13.18 14.98
C LEU A 310 27.21 -12.76 15.07
N LEU A 311 26.75 -11.92 14.15
CA LEU A 311 25.33 -11.56 14.00
C LEU A 311 24.47 -12.78 13.70
N ALA A 312 24.86 -13.61 12.73
CA ALA A 312 24.14 -14.83 12.40
C ALA A 312 24.04 -15.78 13.61
N PHE A 313 25.12 -15.93 14.39
CA PHE A 313 25.09 -16.73 15.62
C PHE A 313 24.19 -16.11 16.69
N ALA A 314 24.19 -14.79 16.84
CA ALA A 314 23.29 -14.09 17.76
C ALA A 314 21.81 -14.27 17.36
N HIS A 315 21.49 -14.22 16.06
CA HIS A 315 20.16 -14.50 15.54
C HIS A 315 19.73 -15.95 15.81
N ARG A 316 20.59 -16.94 15.56
CA ARG A 316 20.34 -18.35 15.91
C ARG A 316 20.16 -18.58 17.40
N ALA A 317 20.73 -17.71 18.23
CA ALA A 317 20.56 -17.72 19.67
C ALA A 317 19.33 -16.94 20.15
N ASP A 318 18.42 -16.55 19.24
CA ASP A 318 17.18 -15.80 19.49
C ASP A 318 17.41 -14.49 20.26
N ILE A 319 18.47 -13.73 19.92
CA ILE A 319 18.83 -12.51 20.65
C ILE A 319 17.69 -11.47 20.66
N LEU A 320 16.90 -11.36 19.58
CA LEU A 320 15.78 -10.41 19.50
C LEU A 320 14.62 -10.79 20.43
N GLN A 321 14.29 -12.09 20.51
CA GLN A 321 13.26 -12.57 21.45
C GLN A 321 13.72 -12.35 22.90
N LYS A 322 14.99 -12.66 23.20
CA LYS A 322 15.57 -12.37 24.51
C LYS A 322 15.56 -10.88 24.84
N ALA A 323 15.83 -10.03 23.85
CA ALA A 323 15.77 -8.58 24.00
C ALA A 323 14.34 -8.12 24.34
N GLU A 324 13.33 -8.68 23.67
CA GLU A 324 11.92 -8.41 23.95
C GLU A 324 11.52 -8.85 25.37
N ASP A 325 11.86 -10.09 25.76
CA ASP A 325 11.55 -10.64 27.07
C ASP A 325 12.20 -9.81 28.20
N GLN A 326 13.48 -9.46 28.03
CA GLN A 326 14.23 -8.66 29.00
C GLN A 326 13.76 -7.20 29.05
N ALA A 327 13.36 -6.63 27.91
CA ALA A 327 12.77 -5.30 27.89
C ALA A 327 11.39 -5.28 28.54
N SER A 328 10.59 -6.33 28.38
CA SER A 328 9.28 -6.43 29.02
C SER A 328 9.43 -6.32 30.55
N GLU A 329 10.35 -7.10 31.15
CA GLU A 329 10.62 -7.04 32.59
C GLU A 329 11.26 -5.72 33.02
N THR A 330 12.19 -5.17 32.22
CA THR A 330 12.85 -3.89 32.54
C THR A 330 11.85 -2.73 32.53
N LEU A 331 11.02 -2.65 31.49
CA LEU A 331 10.00 -1.61 31.34
C LEU A 331 8.87 -1.79 32.35
N LYS A 332 8.50 -3.02 32.70
CA LYS A 332 7.55 -3.29 33.78
C LYS A 332 7.99 -2.68 35.11
N ASN A 333 9.26 -2.86 35.47
CA ASN A 333 9.83 -2.26 36.68
C ASN A 333 9.88 -0.73 36.58
N LEU A 334 10.33 -0.21 35.44
CA LEU A 334 10.38 1.23 35.18
C LEU A 334 8.99 1.87 35.33
N PHE A 335 7.98 1.36 34.63
CA PHE A 335 6.63 1.91 34.69
C PHE A 335 5.96 1.72 36.04
N THR A 336 6.31 0.67 36.80
CA THR A 336 5.86 0.53 38.19
C THR A 336 6.40 1.66 39.06
N LEU A 337 7.66 2.05 38.87
CA LEU A 337 8.27 3.18 39.58
C LEU A 337 7.65 4.52 39.17
N ILE A 338 7.44 4.74 37.88
CA ILE A 338 6.92 6.01 37.33
C ILE A 338 5.47 6.22 37.75
N THR A 339 4.62 5.21 37.58
CA THR A 339 3.18 5.32 37.83
C THR A 339 2.82 5.17 39.31
N GLY A 340 3.71 4.60 40.12
CA GLY A 340 3.43 4.22 41.50
C GLY A 340 2.39 3.11 41.65
N LYS A 341 1.98 2.47 40.54
CA LYS A 341 1.06 1.34 40.48
C LYS A 341 1.82 0.10 40.04
N GLU A 342 1.48 -1.07 40.58
CA GLU A 342 2.08 -2.33 40.16
C GLU A 342 1.71 -2.65 38.71
N ILE A 343 2.71 -2.66 37.81
CA ILE A 343 2.55 -3.16 36.44
C ILE A 343 2.87 -4.65 36.44
N LYS A 344 1.92 -5.47 36.03
CA LYS A 344 2.04 -6.92 35.95
C LYS A 344 2.75 -7.37 34.68
N LYS A 345 2.49 -6.70 33.55
CA LYS A 345 2.99 -7.12 32.23
C LYS A 345 3.17 -5.94 31.28
N VAL A 346 4.25 -5.95 30.51
CA VAL A 346 4.44 -5.12 29.32
C VAL A 346 4.36 -6.01 28.09
N VAL A 347 3.52 -5.63 27.12
CA VAL A 347 3.30 -6.39 25.89
C VAL A 347 3.72 -5.53 24.70
N PHE A 348 4.66 -6.02 23.91
CA PHE A 348 5.03 -5.40 22.64
C PHE A 348 4.13 -5.93 21.54
N HIS A 349 3.63 -5.03 20.70
CA HIS A 349 2.87 -5.38 19.52
C HIS A 349 3.73 -5.10 18.29
N ASN A 350 4.40 -6.15 17.83
CA ASN A 350 5.23 -6.16 16.62
C ASN A 350 4.34 -6.19 15.37
N ASP A 351 3.66 -5.09 15.08
CA ASP A 351 2.77 -4.99 13.93
C ASP A 351 3.57 -4.68 12.64
N ARG A 352 3.52 -5.60 11.68
CA ARG A 352 4.22 -5.47 10.39
C ARG A 352 3.76 -4.26 9.59
N ILE A 353 2.48 -3.89 9.70
CA ILE A 353 1.94 -2.70 9.03
C ILE A 353 2.62 -1.44 9.58
N PHE A 354 2.80 -1.35 10.90
CA PHE A 354 3.50 -0.23 11.52
C PHE A 354 4.97 -0.17 11.14
N GLN A 355 5.66 -1.31 11.10
CA GLN A 355 7.07 -1.35 10.71
C GLN A 355 7.27 -0.81 9.29
N ILE A 356 6.43 -1.26 8.34
CA ILE A 356 6.49 -0.81 6.96
C ILE A 356 6.08 0.65 6.85
N ALA A 357 5.03 1.07 7.55
CA ALA A 357 4.60 2.46 7.57
C ALA A 357 5.68 3.41 8.11
N ASN A 358 6.34 3.06 9.21
CA ASN A 358 7.44 3.85 9.76
C ASN A 358 8.64 3.92 8.79
N ARG A 359 8.93 2.83 8.07
CA ARG A 359 9.96 2.85 7.02
C ARG A 359 9.59 3.82 5.89
N ILE A 360 8.35 3.77 5.42
CA ILE A 360 7.85 4.67 4.36
C ILE A 360 7.83 6.13 4.83
N GLU A 361 7.41 6.39 6.07
CA GLU A 361 7.44 7.73 6.68
C GLU A 361 8.86 8.32 6.67
N LYS A 362 9.90 7.49 6.90
CA LYS A 362 11.31 7.92 6.83
C LYS A 362 11.80 8.16 5.40
N GLU A 363 11.29 7.41 4.43
CA GLU A 363 11.65 7.55 3.02
C GLU A 363 10.93 8.74 2.36
N GLU A 364 9.91 9.33 3.01
CA GLU A 364 9.06 10.44 2.55
C GLU A 364 8.34 10.19 1.20
N ALA A 365 8.43 8.97 0.68
CA ALA A 365 7.80 8.54 -0.56
C ALA A 365 7.40 7.07 -0.47
N VAL A 366 6.27 6.72 -1.08
CA VAL A 366 5.81 5.32 -1.14
C VAL A 366 6.22 4.70 -2.48
N SER A 367 7.05 3.65 -2.44
CA SER A 367 7.44 2.94 -3.67
C SER A 367 6.32 2.03 -4.17
N ARG A 368 6.39 1.59 -5.45
CA ARG A 368 5.43 0.61 -5.99
C ARG A 368 5.41 -0.69 -5.19
N PHE A 369 6.57 -1.15 -4.74
CA PHE A 369 6.69 -2.36 -3.93
C PHE A 369 5.96 -2.20 -2.60
N ASP A 370 6.14 -1.05 -1.95
CA ASP A 370 5.50 -0.74 -0.68
C ASP A 370 3.97 -0.72 -0.79
N VAL A 371 3.44 -0.15 -1.88
CA VAL A 371 1.98 -0.14 -2.13
C VAL A 371 1.42 -1.57 -2.21
N VAL A 372 2.07 -2.45 -2.98
CA VAL A 372 1.61 -3.84 -3.14
C VAL A 372 1.71 -4.61 -1.82
N LEU A 373 2.81 -4.43 -1.09
CA LEU A 373 3.04 -5.09 0.20
C LEU A 373 2.04 -4.60 1.26
N LEU A 374 1.84 -3.29 1.40
CA LEU A 374 0.90 -2.72 2.36
C LEU A 374 -0.54 -3.13 2.05
N ASP A 375 -0.97 -3.08 0.79
CA ASP A 375 -2.32 -3.51 0.42
C ASP A 375 -2.55 -4.99 0.77
N SER A 376 -1.57 -5.87 0.48
CA SER A 376 -1.67 -7.27 0.85
C SER A 376 -1.76 -7.48 2.36
N LEU A 377 -0.98 -6.74 3.16
CA LEU A 377 -1.00 -6.85 4.63
C LEU A 377 -2.30 -6.29 5.21
N LEU A 378 -2.78 -5.16 4.69
CA LEU A 378 -4.04 -4.55 5.09
C LEU A 378 -5.22 -5.48 4.81
N GLN A 379 -5.27 -6.12 3.64
CA GLN A 379 -6.33 -7.09 3.32
C GLN A 379 -6.32 -8.29 4.27
N GLN A 380 -5.15 -8.85 4.58
CA GLN A 380 -5.02 -9.95 5.55
C GLN A 380 -5.49 -9.53 6.96
N GLU A 381 -5.16 -8.30 7.35
CA GLU A 381 -5.55 -7.78 8.66
C GLU A 381 -7.03 -7.42 8.73
N PHE A 382 -7.59 -6.85 7.67
CA PHE A 382 -9.03 -6.65 7.52
C PHE A 382 -9.78 -7.98 7.65
N ASP A 383 -9.42 -8.99 6.86
CA ASP A 383 -10.04 -10.32 6.95
C ASP A 383 -9.98 -10.90 8.36
N THR A 384 -8.85 -10.70 9.05
CA THR A 384 -8.67 -11.14 10.44
C THR A 384 -9.59 -10.39 11.39
N ILE A 385 -9.64 -9.06 11.29
CA ILE A 385 -10.54 -8.21 12.10
C ILE A 385 -12.00 -8.57 11.84
N GLN A 386 -12.40 -8.84 10.60
CA GLN A 386 -13.78 -9.20 10.28
C GLN A 386 -14.17 -10.54 10.93
N LYS A 387 -13.35 -11.58 10.78
CA LYS A 387 -13.55 -12.90 11.41
C LYS A 387 -13.63 -12.79 12.94
N LEU A 388 -12.78 -11.95 13.53
CA LEU A 388 -12.76 -11.72 14.97
C LEU A 388 -13.95 -10.88 15.43
N THR A 389 -14.39 -9.88 14.67
CA THR A 389 -15.55 -9.03 15.01
C THR A 389 -16.84 -9.85 15.07
N ASP A 390 -17.01 -10.84 14.18
CA ASP A 390 -18.14 -11.76 14.25
C ASP A 390 -18.10 -12.65 15.50
N SER A 391 -16.90 -13.02 15.94
CA SER A 391 -16.68 -13.79 17.17
C SER A 391 -16.78 -12.92 18.45
N ALA A 392 -16.41 -11.65 18.36
CA ALA A 392 -16.34 -10.68 19.46
C ALA A 392 -17.70 -10.16 19.94
N LYS A 393 -18.79 -10.51 19.25
CA LYS A 393 -20.16 -10.28 19.74
C LYS A 393 -20.41 -10.93 21.12
N ILE A 394 -19.55 -11.86 21.54
CA ILE A 394 -19.66 -12.64 22.77
C ILE A 394 -18.70 -12.16 23.87
N ASP A 395 -17.52 -11.60 23.54
CA ASP A 395 -16.52 -11.16 24.51
C ASP A 395 -16.21 -9.65 24.42
N PRO A 396 -16.65 -8.84 25.41
CA PRO A 396 -16.34 -7.41 25.49
C PRO A 396 -14.84 -7.07 25.45
N ARG A 397 -13.97 -7.97 25.93
CA ARG A 397 -12.52 -7.74 25.98
C ARG A 397 -11.89 -7.86 24.60
N LEU A 398 -12.28 -8.88 23.84
CA LEU A 398 -11.88 -9.04 22.45
C LEU A 398 -12.32 -7.83 21.63
N ARG A 399 -13.54 -7.33 21.86
CA ARG A 399 -14.05 -6.12 21.22
C ARG A 399 -13.18 -4.90 21.46
N GLN A 400 -12.70 -4.67 22.68
CA GLN A 400 -11.81 -3.54 22.96
C GLN A 400 -10.46 -3.68 22.25
N SER A 401 -9.86 -4.87 22.23
CA SER A 401 -8.61 -5.11 21.50
C SER A 401 -8.77 -4.92 19.98
N LEU A 402 -9.93 -5.30 19.42
CA LEU A 402 -10.24 -5.07 18.02
C LEU A 402 -10.38 -3.59 17.72
N LEU A 403 -11.13 -2.85 18.54
CA LEU A 403 -11.27 -1.39 18.37
C LEU A 403 -9.93 -0.67 18.41
N LEU A 404 -9.03 -1.06 19.33
CA LEU A 404 -7.67 -0.51 19.37
C LEU A 404 -6.90 -0.83 18.08
N LYS A 405 -6.98 -2.06 17.59
CA LYS A 405 -6.33 -2.45 16.34
C LYS A 405 -6.89 -1.72 15.12
N GLU A 406 -8.21 -1.57 15.06
CA GLU A 406 -8.91 -0.80 14.02
C GLU A 406 -8.48 0.67 14.01
N ASN A 407 -8.46 1.31 15.19
CA ASN A 407 -8.01 2.68 15.35
C ASN A 407 -6.55 2.86 14.95
N ASN A 408 -5.70 1.88 15.29
CA ASN A 408 -4.29 1.88 14.94
C ASN A 408 -4.07 1.78 13.43
N ILE A 409 -4.79 0.88 12.75
CA ILE A 409 -4.72 0.76 11.28
C ILE A 409 -5.23 2.03 10.60
N ALA A 410 -6.37 2.58 11.06
CA ALA A 410 -6.91 3.83 10.54
C ALA A 410 -5.92 4.99 10.72
N PHE A 411 -5.24 5.07 11.86
CA PHE A 411 -4.20 6.07 12.13
C PHE A 411 -3.03 5.94 11.15
N VAL A 412 -2.50 4.74 10.96
CA VAL A 412 -1.40 4.47 10.01
C VAL A 412 -1.81 4.86 8.59
N ILE A 413 -2.98 4.41 8.14
CA ILE A 413 -3.49 4.75 6.80
C ILE A 413 -3.59 6.26 6.64
N LYS A 414 -4.14 6.97 7.63
CA LYS A 414 -4.29 8.43 7.61
C LYS A 414 -2.96 9.16 7.49
N ASN A 415 -1.91 8.69 8.16
CA ASN A 415 -0.57 9.27 8.02
C ASN A 415 -0.02 9.04 6.61
N LEU A 416 -0.08 7.79 6.13
CA LEU A 416 0.42 7.43 4.82
C LEU A 416 -0.31 8.16 3.69
N ARG A 417 -1.60 8.51 3.86
CA ARG A 417 -2.38 9.31 2.88
C ARG A 417 -1.78 10.69 2.57
N ASN A 418 -0.87 11.20 3.39
CA ASN A 418 -0.20 12.47 3.16
C ASN A 418 1.16 12.32 2.45
N ILE A 419 1.59 11.09 2.18
CA ILE A 419 2.89 10.79 1.56
C ILE A 419 2.70 10.60 0.06
N SER A 420 3.54 11.24 -0.74
CA SER A 420 3.50 11.10 -2.20
C SER A 420 3.94 9.72 -2.68
N LEU A 421 3.32 9.22 -3.75
CA LEU A 421 3.84 8.05 -4.46
C LEU A 421 5.12 8.44 -5.20
N MET A 422 6.15 7.58 -5.13
CA MET A 422 7.47 7.88 -5.68
C MET A 422 7.39 8.20 -7.19
N GLY A 423 7.80 9.42 -7.56
CA GLY A 423 7.81 9.88 -8.95
C GLY A 423 6.45 10.25 -9.53
N MET A 424 5.44 10.50 -8.69
CA MET A 424 4.07 10.81 -9.11
C MET A 424 3.49 11.98 -8.33
N ASP A 425 2.64 12.77 -9.00
CA ASP A 425 1.86 13.85 -8.38
C ASP A 425 0.53 13.29 -7.83
N LEU A 426 0.64 12.24 -7.01
CA LEU A 426 -0.48 11.56 -6.38
C LEU A 426 -0.01 11.05 -5.02
N ASN A 427 -0.80 11.30 -3.98
CA ASN A 427 -0.52 10.74 -2.66
C ASN A 427 -0.95 9.27 -2.59
N TYR A 428 -0.35 8.54 -1.65
CA TYR A 428 -0.79 7.20 -1.32
C TYR A 428 -2.25 7.22 -0.83
N GLY A 429 -3.02 6.20 -1.19
CA GLY A 429 -4.44 6.14 -0.90
C GLY A 429 -5.03 4.80 -1.31
N TYR A 430 -6.34 4.66 -1.09
CA TYR A 430 -7.06 3.41 -1.32
C TYR A 430 -6.93 2.90 -2.76
N PHE A 431 -6.85 3.81 -3.72
CA PHE A 431 -6.78 3.49 -5.15
C PHE A 431 -5.34 3.26 -5.65
N SER A 432 -4.31 3.53 -4.86
CA SER A 432 -2.93 3.59 -5.36
C SER A 432 -2.47 2.30 -6.03
N LYS A 433 -2.82 1.13 -5.49
CA LYS A 433 -2.40 -0.16 -6.07
C LYS A 433 -2.90 -0.34 -7.50
N GLU A 434 -4.20 -0.19 -7.71
CA GLU A 434 -4.83 -0.39 -9.02
C GLU A 434 -4.38 0.68 -10.02
N ILE A 435 -4.29 1.94 -9.57
CA ILE A 435 -3.83 3.05 -10.40
C ILE A 435 -2.37 2.86 -10.83
N LEU A 436 -1.50 2.38 -9.95
CA LEU A 436 -0.11 2.05 -10.29
C LEU A 436 -0.01 0.86 -11.25
N ALA A 437 -0.86 -0.15 -11.07
CA ALA A 437 -0.91 -1.31 -11.97
C ALA A 437 -1.26 -0.86 -13.40
N ILE A 438 -2.36 -0.12 -13.56
CA ILE A 438 -2.84 0.41 -14.85
C ILE A 438 -1.84 1.41 -15.44
N ALA A 439 -1.33 2.35 -14.64
CA ALA A 439 -0.37 3.33 -15.14
C ALA A 439 0.94 2.70 -15.64
N SER A 440 1.32 1.53 -15.12
CA SER A 440 2.59 0.88 -15.45
C SER A 440 2.62 0.17 -16.80
N ASN A 441 1.47 -0.35 -17.27
CA ASN A 441 1.40 -1.05 -18.56
C ASN A 441 1.08 -0.10 -19.73
N GLY A 442 0.68 1.15 -19.44
CA GLY A 442 0.39 2.19 -20.43
C GLY A 442 -0.87 1.94 -21.25
N ILE A 443 -1.75 1.04 -20.79
CA ILE A 443 -2.97 0.60 -21.46
C ILE A 443 -4.13 0.71 -20.49
N LEU A 444 -5.32 0.86 -21.07
CA LEU A 444 -6.56 0.64 -20.36
C LEU A 444 -7.34 -0.45 -21.09
N ASP A 445 -7.42 -1.65 -20.53
CA ASP A 445 -8.22 -2.74 -21.08
C ASP A 445 -9.64 -2.78 -20.49
N LYS A 446 -10.49 -3.68 -21.02
CA LYS A 446 -11.88 -3.82 -20.56
C LYS A 446 -12.00 -4.29 -19.11
N ASN A 447 -11.08 -5.13 -18.64
CA ASN A 447 -11.08 -5.63 -17.27
C ASN A 447 -10.66 -4.52 -16.30
N GLU A 448 -9.64 -3.75 -16.66
CA GLU A 448 -9.19 -2.59 -15.88
C GLU A 448 -10.29 -1.52 -15.76
N ILE A 449 -11.07 -1.29 -16.82
CA ILE A 449 -12.25 -0.41 -16.73
C ILE A 449 -13.29 -0.98 -15.76
N GLN A 450 -13.55 -2.28 -15.80
CA GLN A 450 -14.48 -2.92 -14.86
C GLN A 450 -13.97 -2.81 -13.42
N ILE A 451 -12.66 -2.93 -13.20
CA ILE A 451 -12.03 -2.73 -11.88
C ILE A 451 -12.26 -1.28 -11.44
N LEU A 452 -11.90 -0.29 -12.27
CA LEU A 452 -12.11 1.13 -11.95
C LEU A 452 -13.58 1.48 -11.70
N ASP A 453 -14.50 0.91 -12.49
CA ASP A 453 -15.94 1.10 -12.30
C ASP A 453 -16.45 0.44 -11.02
N SER A 454 -15.90 -0.72 -10.63
CA SER A 454 -16.23 -1.39 -9.37
C SER A 454 -15.70 -0.65 -8.14
N LEU A 455 -14.60 0.10 -8.30
CA LEU A 455 -14.08 1.02 -7.29
C LEU A 455 -14.92 2.29 -7.19
N ARG A 456 -15.85 2.55 -8.10
CA ARG A 456 -16.79 3.66 -7.97
C ARG A 456 -18.01 3.22 -7.18
N ILE A 457 -18.20 3.80 -6.01
CA ILE A 457 -19.37 3.54 -5.16
C ILE A 457 -20.55 4.39 -5.63
N ASP A 458 -21.71 3.75 -5.81
CA ASP A 458 -22.97 4.46 -5.97
C ASP A 458 -23.41 5.03 -4.62
N TRP A 459 -23.12 6.30 -4.41
CA TRP A 459 -23.57 7.01 -3.22
C TRP A 459 -25.05 7.31 -3.36
N GLU A 460 -25.89 6.68 -2.53
CA GLU A 460 -27.27 7.09 -2.39
C GLU A 460 -27.32 8.49 -1.78
N LEU A 461 -27.44 9.51 -2.63
CA LEU A 461 -27.69 10.90 -2.24
C LEU A 461 -29.08 10.99 -1.61
N MET A 462 -29.19 10.64 -0.33
CA MET A 462 -30.40 10.76 0.47
C MET A 462 -30.88 12.22 0.52
N ASP A 463 -32.17 12.45 0.80
CA ASP A 463 -32.86 13.77 0.82
C ASP A 463 -32.20 14.88 1.68
N ARG A 464 -31.10 14.60 2.40
CA ARG A 464 -30.35 15.63 3.16
C ARG A 464 -28.85 15.48 2.99
N ILE A 465 -28.20 16.62 2.72
CA ILE A 465 -26.75 16.75 2.60
C ILE A 465 -26.01 16.37 3.89
N ASP A 466 -26.66 16.55 5.05
CA ASP A 466 -26.12 16.16 6.35
C ASP A 466 -26.01 14.63 6.52
N TYR A 467 -26.75 13.84 5.71
CA TYR A 467 -26.68 12.38 5.71
C TYR A 467 -25.63 11.81 4.76
N PHE A 468 -24.96 12.66 3.98
CA PHE A 468 -23.77 12.25 3.22
C PHE A 468 -22.70 11.64 4.14
N ASN A 469 -22.79 11.82 5.47
CA ASN A 469 -21.90 11.25 6.47
C ASN A 469 -22.31 9.85 6.98
N LYS A 470 -23.33 9.16 6.44
CA LYS A 470 -23.78 7.87 7.01
C LYS A 470 -23.26 6.65 6.23
N SER A 471 -22.34 5.96 6.91
CA SER A 471 -21.71 4.66 6.66
C SER A 471 -20.96 4.52 5.33
N ILE A 472 -19.67 4.83 5.38
CA ILE A 472 -18.71 4.35 4.39
C ILE A 472 -18.63 2.81 4.54
N PRO A 473 -18.72 2.03 3.43
CA PRO A 473 -18.64 0.59 3.49
C PRO A 473 -17.35 0.10 4.14
N TYR A 474 -17.39 -1.05 4.79
CA TYR A 474 -16.16 -1.78 5.15
C TYR A 474 -15.51 -2.34 3.86
N PRO A 475 -14.18 -2.29 3.70
CA PRO A 475 -13.15 -1.74 4.59
C PRO A 475 -12.79 -0.26 4.30
N ILE A 476 -13.58 0.44 3.48
CA ILE A 476 -13.28 1.80 3.00
C ILE A 476 -13.28 2.83 4.15
N TYR A 477 -14.01 2.57 5.24
CA TYR A 477 -14.02 3.48 6.38
C TYR A 477 -12.67 3.60 7.11
N TYR A 478 -11.73 2.66 6.92
CA TYR A 478 -10.37 2.82 7.47
C TYR A 478 -9.58 3.90 6.72
N TRP A 479 -9.98 4.22 5.49
CA TRP A 479 -9.29 5.17 4.62
C TRP A 479 -9.90 6.57 4.68
N TYR A 480 -11.21 6.66 4.88
CA TYR A 480 -11.97 7.88 4.69
C TYR A 480 -12.92 8.15 5.85
N ASP A 481 -12.92 9.39 6.33
CA ASP A 481 -13.82 9.85 7.39
C ASP A 481 -15.21 10.25 6.81
N ASN A 482 -15.26 10.65 5.54
CA ASN A 482 -16.48 11.03 4.83
C ASN A 482 -16.42 10.67 3.32
N PRO A 483 -17.57 10.46 2.65
CA PRO A 483 -17.60 10.13 1.22
C PRO A 483 -17.03 11.22 0.30
N GLY A 484 -16.98 12.46 0.76
CA GLY A 484 -16.39 13.56 0.00
C GLY A 484 -14.91 13.37 -0.27
N GLU A 485 -14.16 12.93 0.73
CA GLU A 485 -12.75 12.58 0.59
C GLU A 485 -12.55 11.40 -0.36
N TYR A 486 -13.40 10.37 -0.27
CA TYR A 486 -13.38 9.23 -1.19
C TYR A 486 -13.52 9.67 -2.64
N ILE A 487 -14.54 10.49 -2.92
CA ILE A 487 -14.83 11.02 -4.25
C ILE A 487 -13.68 11.87 -4.77
N SER A 488 -13.11 12.71 -3.90
CA SER A 488 -11.96 13.56 -4.24
C SER A 488 -10.74 12.73 -4.62
N ASP A 489 -10.37 11.75 -3.79
CA ASP A 489 -9.22 10.88 -4.04
C ASP A 489 -9.44 10.01 -5.29
N PHE A 490 -10.67 9.51 -5.51
CA PHE A 490 -11.01 8.76 -6.71
C PHE A 490 -10.87 9.62 -7.97
N ASN A 491 -11.41 10.84 -7.97
CA ASN A 491 -11.29 11.76 -9.09
C ASN A 491 -9.83 12.17 -9.35
N ALA A 492 -9.02 12.33 -8.30
CA ALA A 492 -7.59 12.60 -8.43
C ALA A 492 -6.85 11.41 -9.07
N ALA A 493 -7.15 10.18 -8.64
CA ALA A 493 -6.64 8.95 -9.20
C ALA A 493 -6.99 8.80 -10.70
N ILE A 494 -8.25 9.02 -11.09
CA ILE A 494 -8.68 8.97 -12.49
C ILE A 494 -8.02 10.08 -13.32
N SER A 495 -7.94 11.31 -12.79
CA SER A 495 -7.27 12.43 -13.45
C SER A 495 -5.79 12.15 -13.68
N PHE A 496 -5.12 11.49 -12.72
CA PHE A 496 -3.75 11.03 -12.88
C PHE A 496 -3.62 10.07 -14.07
N LEU A 497 -4.51 9.07 -14.21
CA LEU A 497 -4.52 8.16 -15.35
C LEU A 497 -4.76 8.88 -16.68
N MET A 498 -5.68 9.86 -16.71
CA MET A 498 -5.94 10.68 -17.89
C MET A 498 -4.69 11.43 -18.37
N ASN A 499 -3.83 11.83 -17.43
CA ASN A 499 -2.57 12.53 -17.72
C ASN A 499 -1.44 11.60 -18.16
N LYS A 500 -1.59 10.27 -18.06
CA LYS A 500 -0.58 9.28 -18.48
C LYS A 500 -0.63 8.90 -19.96
N ASN A 501 -1.51 9.51 -20.76
CA ASN A 501 -1.70 9.20 -22.19
C ASN A 501 -1.89 7.69 -22.43
N LEU A 502 -2.74 7.08 -21.60
CA LEU A 502 -3.10 5.68 -21.74
C LEU A 502 -3.87 5.45 -23.03
N VAL A 503 -3.78 4.23 -23.52
CA VAL A 503 -4.44 3.82 -24.75
C VAL A 503 -5.44 2.73 -24.45
N PHE A 504 -6.67 2.92 -24.90
CA PHE A 504 -7.75 1.97 -24.79
C PHE A 504 -7.80 1.06 -26.03
N GLY A 505 -7.95 -0.25 -25.81
CA GLY A 505 -8.20 -1.22 -26.86
C GLY A 505 -8.04 -2.67 -26.41
N GLU A 506 -8.24 -3.61 -27.33
CA GLU A 506 -8.06 -5.03 -27.06
C GLU A 506 -6.59 -5.42 -27.28
N LEU A 507 -6.04 -6.12 -26.29
CA LEU A 507 -4.72 -6.73 -26.37
C LEU A 507 -4.77 -7.93 -27.30
N GLU A 508 -3.89 -7.95 -28.30
CA GLU A 508 -3.68 -9.11 -29.15
C GLU A 508 -2.19 -9.42 -29.30
N ASN A 509 -1.89 -10.72 -29.40
CA ASN A 509 -0.57 -11.20 -29.79
C ASN A 509 -0.62 -11.52 -31.28
N VAL A 510 0.13 -10.75 -32.08
CA VAL A 510 0.19 -10.93 -33.53
C VAL A 510 1.59 -11.32 -33.95
N THR A 511 1.67 -12.16 -34.97
CA THR A 511 2.95 -12.59 -35.55
C THR A 511 3.11 -11.89 -36.87
N LYS A 512 4.22 -11.18 -37.03
CA LYS A 512 4.51 -10.38 -38.21
C LYS A 512 5.91 -10.69 -38.70
N ASN A 513 6.10 -10.60 -40.02
CA ASN A 513 7.46 -10.48 -40.53
C ASN A 513 8.04 -9.14 -40.05
N ILE A 514 9.32 -9.11 -39.70
CA ILE A 514 10.00 -7.90 -39.22
C ILE A 514 9.87 -6.77 -40.26
N ASP A 515 9.92 -7.10 -41.55
CA ASP A 515 9.75 -6.15 -42.66
C ASP A 515 8.31 -5.59 -42.77
N GLU A 516 7.32 -6.22 -42.15
CA GLU A 516 5.94 -5.72 -42.09
C GLU A 516 5.70 -4.74 -40.92
N VAL A 517 6.63 -4.63 -39.97
CA VAL A 517 6.52 -3.74 -38.81
C VAL A 517 7.21 -2.41 -39.12
N ASP A 518 6.60 -1.66 -40.03
CA ASP A 518 7.10 -0.34 -40.44
C ASP A 518 6.49 0.81 -39.60
N SER A 519 6.85 2.06 -39.94
CA SER A 519 6.32 3.23 -39.25
C SER A 519 4.81 3.42 -39.42
N ALA A 520 4.22 2.92 -40.50
CA ALA A 520 2.77 3.00 -40.70
C ALA A 520 2.05 2.00 -39.77
N TYR A 521 2.61 0.79 -39.65
CA TYR A 521 2.13 -0.21 -38.71
C TYR A 521 2.16 0.29 -37.25
N LEU A 522 3.27 0.91 -36.84
CA LEU A 522 3.45 1.47 -35.49
C LEU A 522 2.60 2.74 -35.25
N ALA A 523 2.15 3.41 -36.29
CA ALA A 523 1.20 4.53 -36.17
C ALA A 523 -0.23 4.03 -35.93
N GLU A 524 -0.60 2.88 -36.52
CA GLU A 524 -1.92 2.27 -36.36
C GLU A 524 -2.03 1.34 -35.15
N ASN A 525 -0.92 0.89 -34.57
CA ASN A 525 -0.90 -0.07 -33.47
C ASN A 525 0.09 0.35 -32.39
N LYS A 526 -0.32 0.25 -31.12
CA LYS A 526 0.59 0.46 -30.00
C LYS A 526 1.23 -0.87 -29.60
N VAL A 527 2.51 -1.05 -29.95
CA VAL A 527 3.31 -2.21 -29.56
C VAL A 527 3.83 -2.04 -28.14
N LEU A 528 3.65 -3.06 -27.31
CA LEU A 528 4.03 -3.05 -25.89
C LEU A 528 5.24 -3.93 -25.61
N ASN A 529 5.22 -5.11 -26.23
CA ASN A 529 6.27 -6.08 -26.12
C ASN A 529 6.51 -6.67 -27.50
N SER A 530 7.76 -7.02 -27.76
CA SER A 530 8.19 -7.61 -29.01
C SER A 530 9.15 -8.74 -28.71
N GLN A 531 8.79 -9.95 -29.08
CA GLN A 531 9.62 -11.13 -28.91
C GLN A 531 10.00 -11.67 -30.29
N LYS A 532 11.29 -11.61 -30.62
CA LYS A 532 11.81 -12.14 -31.88
C LYS A 532 11.77 -13.67 -31.83
N ILE A 533 11.11 -14.30 -32.81
CA ILE A 533 10.98 -15.77 -32.88
C ILE A 533 11.96 -16.37 -33.90
N SER A 534 12.19 -15.67 -35.01
CA SER A 534 13.13 -16.11 -36.06
C SER A 534 13.89 -14.91 -36.63
N GLU A 535 14.77 -15.14 -37.60
CA GLU A 535 15.46 -14.04 -38.29
C GLU A 535 14.50 -13.10 -39.02
N THR A 536 13.33 -13.60 -39.42
CA THR A 536 12.34 -12.85 -40.23
C THR A 536 11.04 -12.56 -39.49
N GLU A 537 10.73 -13.23 -38.38
CA GLU A 537 9.44 -13.10 -37.68
C GLU A 537 9.59 -12.60 -36.24
N ILE A 538 8.64 -11.76 -35.84
CA ILE A 538 8.49 -11.20 -34.49
C ILE A 538 7.05 -11.38 -34.02
N VAL A 539 6.88 -11.76 -32.74
CA VAL A 539 5.59 -11.68 -32.06
C VAL A 539 5.50 -10.36 -31.34
N LEU A 540 4.44 -9.61 -31.64
CA LEU A 540 4.13 -8.34 -31.02
C LEU A 540 2.93 -8.54 -30.11
N THR A 541 3.06 -8.15 -28.85
CA THR A 541 1.91 -7.88 -27.98
C THR A 541 1.52 -6.43 -28.22
N GLN A 542 0.34 -6.20 -28.79
CA GLN A 542 -0.09 -4.88 -29.22
C GLN A 542 -1.54 -4.57 -28.86
N VAL A 543 -1.87 -3.28 -28.85
CA VAL A 543 -3.25 -2.80 -28.80
C VAL A 543 -3.72 -2.51 -30.22
N ARG A 544 -4.76 -3.22 -30.65
CA ARG A 544 -5.39 -3.01 -31.95
C ARG A 544 -6.28 -1.77 -31.93
N ASN A 545 -6.15 -0.91 -32.94
CA ASN A 545 -6.91 0.34 -33.08
C ASN A 545 -6.87 1.19 -31.79
N PRO A 546 -5.67 1.64 -31.38
CA PRO A 546 -5.48 2.36 -30.13
C PRO A 546 -6.33 3.64 -30.11
N ILE A 547 -7.22 3.76 -29.13
CA ILE A 547 -8.02 4.98 -28.88
C ILE A 547 -7.44 5.68 -27.64
N ASP A 548 -7.42 7.00 -27.60
CA ASP A 548 -7.05 7.73 -26.38
C ASP A 548 -8.03 7.35 -25.25
N ALA A 549 -7.51 6.84 -24.14
CA ALA A 549 -8.33 6.39 -23.02
C ALA A 549 -9.00 7.56 -22.26
N LYS A 550 -8.66 8.82 -22.55
CA LYS A 550 -9.17 10.01 -21.85
C LYS A 550 -10.70 10.08 -21.82
N ASP A 551 -11.39 9.83 -22.93
CA ASP A 551 -12.85 9.91 -22.97
C ASP A 551 -13.51 8.82 -22.11
N THR A 552 -12.94 7.61 -22.12
CA THR A 552 -13.37 6.50 -21.28
C THR A 552 -13.15 6.81 -19.80
N LEU A 553 -11.96 7.26 -19.42
CA LEU A 553 -11.63 7.65 -18.05
C LEU A 553 -12.46 8.85 -17.58
N PHE A 554 -12.70 9.83 -18.46
CA PHE A 554 -13.55 10.98 -18.16
C PHE A 554 -14.96 10.55 -17.77
N SER A 555 -15.51 9.50 -18.40
CA SER A 555 -16.83 8.96 -18.04
C SER A 555 -16.91 8.33 -16.65
N LEU A 556 -15.76 7.91 -16.10
CA LEU A 556 -15.65 7.30 -14.78
C LEU A 556 -15.61 8.34 -13.64
N LEU A 557 -15.26 9.59 -13.91
CA LEU A 557 -15.21 10.65 -12.89
C LEU A 557 -16.58 10.84 -12.21
N TYR A 558 -16.56 11.08 -10.90
CA TYR A 558 -17.70 11.70 -10.23
C TYR A 558 -17.83 13.13 -10.72
N PRO A 559 -19.05 13.58 -11.08
CA PRO A 559 -19.21 14.86 -11.75
C PRO A 559 -19.15 16.08 -10.82
N TYR A 560 -19.01 15.83 -9.53
CA TYR A 560 -18.96 16.84 -8.49
C TYR A 560 -17.81 16.58 -7.50
N GLN A 561 -17.47 17.61 -6.73
CA GLN A 561 -16.57 17.56 -5.59
C GLN A 561 -17.31 17.99 -4.33
N TYR A 562 -17.03 17.31 -3.22
CA TYR A 562 -17.60 17.70 -1.94
C TYR A 562 -16.65 18.66 -1.22
N ASN A 563 -16.97 19.95 -1.28
CA ASN A 563 -16.32 20.97 -0.46
C ASN A 563 -17.35 21.51 0.54
N SER A 564 -17.18 21.16 1.82
CA SER A 564 -18.14 21.48 2.87
C SER A 564 -18.34 22.98 3.10
N GLU A 565 -17.31 23.79 2.87
CA GLU A 565 -17.38 25.25 2.98
C GLU A 565 -18.19 25.84 1.83
N ILE A 566 -17.85 25.49 0.59
CA ILE A 566 -18.55 25.99 -0.61
C ILE A 566 -20.02 25.56 -0.60
N ILE A 567 -20.30 24.31 -0.21
CA ILE A 567 -21.66 23.77 -0.11
C ILE A 567 -22.46 24.53 0.95
N ALA A 568 -21.87 24.78 2.12
CA ALA A 568 -22.58 25.49 3.16
C ALA A 568 -22.81 26.98 2.82
N ASP A 569 -21.86 27.61 2.14
CA ASP A 569 -22.00 28.95 1.62
C ASP A 569 -23.09 28.99 0.54
N PHE A 570 -23.14 27.99 -0.35
CA PHE A 570 -24.21 27.85 -1.35
C PHE A 570 -25.59 27.76 -0.69
N ILE A 571 -25.74 26.92 0.34
CA ILE A 571 -27.02 26.72 1.03
C ILE A 571 -27.50 28.00 1.73
N SER A 572 -26.57 28.78 2.28
CA SER A 572 -26.89 29.98 3.06
C SER A 572 -26.92 31.29 2.24
N SER A 573 -26.41 31.26 1.01
CA SER A 573 -26.25 32.45 0.18
C SER A 573 -27.57 33.07 -0.27
N GLU A 574 -27.67 34.39 -0.09
CA GLU A 574 -28.73 35.23 -0.66
C GLU A 574 -28.40 35.71 -2.09
N GLU A 575 -27.16 35.51 -2.56
CA GLU A 575 -26.73 35.92 -3.91
C GLU A 575 -27.32 35.01 -5.01
N ILE A 576 -27.69 33.78 -4.64
CA ILE A 576 -28.38 32.87 -5.55
C ILE A 576 -29.81 33.36 -5.66
N MET A 577 -30.25 33.69 -6.87
CA MET A 577 -31.59 34.20 -7.12
C MET A 577 -32.40 33.26 -8.00
N ASP A 578 -33.67 33.09 -7.65
CA ASP A 578 -34.62 32.30 -8.43
C ASP A 578 -35.38 33.25 -9.36
N ILE A 579 -35.07 33.20 -10.66
CA ILE A 579 -35.67 34.07 -11.67
C ILE A 579 -36.75 33.28 -12.41
N LYS A 580 -37.98 33.80 -12.40
CA LYS A 580 -39.04 33.35 -13.31
C LYS A 580 -38.73 33.90 -14.71
N SER A 581 -38.72 33.03 -15.72
CA SER A 581 -38.12 33.20 -17.06
C SER A 581 -38.54 34.43 -17.91
N ASN A 582 -39.41 35.31 -17.41
CA ASN A 582 -39.94 36.45 -18.17
C ASN A 582 -39.11 37.77 -18.09
N LYS A 583 -37.93 37.80 -17.47
CA LYS A 583 -37.07 39.01 -17.40
C LYS A 583 -35.82 38.88 -18.26
N SER A 584 -35.65 39.81 -19.20
CA SER A 584 -34.75 39.71 -20.38
C SER A 584 -33.35 40.34 -20.25
N SER A 585 -32.97 40.89 -19.10
CA SER A 585 -31.63 41.50 -18.92
C SER A 585 -30.75 40.61 -18.05
N ILE A 586 -29.86 39.87 -18.68
CA ILE A 586 -28.91 38.92 -18.07
C ILE A 586 -27.50 39.53 -18.16
N SER A 587 -26.68 39.37 -17.10
CA SER A 587 -25.29 39.86 -17.03
C SER A 587 -24.28 38.75 -17.39
N ASP A 588 -23.22 39.10 -18.13
CA ASP A 588 -22.25 38.19 -18.79
C ASP A 588 -21.26 37.47 -17.85
N SER A 589 -21.24 37.76 -16.55
CA SER A 589 -20.26 37.21 -15.59
C SER A 589 -20.73 35.95 -14.83
N LEU A 590 -21.83 35.34 -15.26
CA LEU A 590 -22.66 34.49 -14.39
C LEU A 590 -23.00 33.16 -15.06
N ILE A 591 -22.95 32.06 -14.29
CA ILE A 591 -23.38 30.74 -14.73
C ILE A 591 -24.82 30.51 -14.23
N TRP A 592 -25.61 29.93 -15.11
CA TRP A 592 -27.03 29.79 -14.94
C TRP A 592 -27.39 28.32 -14.92
N LEU A 593 -28.21 27.92 -13.96
CA LEU A 593 -28.78 26.58 -13.88
C LEU A 593 -30.26 26.68 -14.28
N LEU A 594 -30.58 26.17 -15.46
CA LEU A 594 -31.96 25.96 -15.90
C LEU A 594 -32.49 24.72 -15.21
N TYR A 595 -33.59 24.88 -14.47
CA TYR A 595 -34.37 23.79 -13.89
C TYR A 595 -35.77 23.81 -14.50
N SER A 596 -36.12 22.79 -15.27
CA SER A 596 -37.49 22.63 -15.79
C SER A 596 -38.26 21.68 -14.89
N LYS A 597 -39.29 22.20 -14.20
CA LYS A 597 -40.22 21.40 -13.40
C LYS A 597 -41.63 21.62 -13.91
N ASP A 598 -42.25 20.56 -14.44
CA ASP A 598 -43.68 20.48 -14.70
C ASP A 598 -44.28 21.73 -15.40
N GLN A 599 -43.69 22.12 -16.55
CA GLN A 599 -44.05 23.27 -17.40
C GLN A 599 -43.57 24.67 -16.95
N ASP A 600 -43.08 24.84 -15.72
CA ASP A 600 -42.45 26.08 -15.26
C ASP A 600 -40.92 25.94 -15.29
N THR A 601 -40.28 26.78 -16.10
CA THR A 601 -38.81 26.89 -16.13
C THR A 601 -38.35 27.87 -15.05
N VAL A 602 -37.76 27.34 -13.99
CA VAL A 602 -37.08 28.13 -12.95
C VAL A 602 -35.62 28.25 -13.32
N VAL A 603 -35.10 29.47 -13.35
CA VAL A 603 -33.69 29.71 -13.60
C VAL A 603 -33.03 30.09 -12.28
N HIS A 604 -32.15 29.23 -11.78
CA HIS A 604 -31.32 29.54 -10.63
C HIS A 604 -30.06 30.25 -11.12
N TRP A 605 -29.85 31.46 -10.64
CA TRP A 605 -28.62 32.20 -10.88
C TRP A 605 -27.56 31.77 -9.85
N ILE A 606 -26.48 31.12 -10.30
CA ILE A 606 -25.39 30.62 -9.44
C ILE A 606 -24.08 31.35 -9.75
N PRO A 607 -23.55 32.18 -8.82
CA PRO A 607 -22.22 32.77 -8.98
C PRO A 607 -21.11 31.73 -9.21
N GLU A 608 -20.12 32.04 -10.05
CA GLU A 608 -19.05 31.11 -10.44
C GLU A 608 -18.24 30.57 -9.24
N LYS A 609 -18.11 31.36 -8.17
CA LYS A 609 -17.46 30.93 -6.91
C LYS A 609 -18.08 29.67 -6.32
N PHE A 610 -19.37 29.43 -6.56
CA PHE A 610 -20.03 28.24 -6.07
C PHE A 610 -19.75 27.01 -6.92
N LEU A 611 -19.27 27.13 -8.16
CA LEU A 611 -18.94 25.97 -8.99
C LEU A 611 -17.66 25.23 -8.57
N GLY A 612 -17.12 25.52 -7.38
CA GLY A 612 -16.09 24.68 -6.79
C GLY A 612 -16.59 23.28 -6.38
N TRP A 613 -17.91 23.03 -6.40
CA TRP A 613 -18.46 21.68 -6.29
C TRP A 613 -18.55 20.94 -7.63
N VAL A 614 -18.22 21.56 -8.77
CA VAL A 614 -18.14 20.87 -10.08
C VAL A 614 -16.73 20.31 -10.25
N GLU A 615 -16.62 19.06 -10.71
CA GLU A 615 -15.32 18.46 -11.00
C GLU A 615 -14.52 19.30 -12.04
N PRO A 616 -13.20 19.55 -11.84
CA PRO A 616 -12.40 20.45 -12.68
C PRO A 616 -12.38 20.16 -14.19
N ASN A 617 -12.32 18.89 -14.59
CA ASN A 617 -12.36 18.51 -16.00
C ASN A 617 -13.75 18.79 -16.59
N ILE A 618 -14.83 18.51 -15.85
CA ILE A 618 -16.20 18.87 -16.25
C ILE A 618 -16.38 20.40 -16.30
N LYS A 619 -15.82 21.13 -15.34
CA LYS A 619 -15.85 22.60 -15.33
C LYS A 619 -15.12 23.18 -16.54
N THR A 620 -14.00 22.60 -16.92
CA THR A 620 -13.26 22.97 -18.14
C THR A 620 -14.09 22.69 -19.38
N LEU A 621 -14.72 21.51 -19.47
CA LEU A 621 -15.65 21.18 -20.55
C LEU A 621 -16.82 22.18 -20.64
N LEU A 622 -17.44 22.53 -19.51
CA LEU A 622 -18.51 23.54 -19.46
C LEU A 622 -18.02 24.92 -19.93
N LYS A 623 -16.77 25.27 -19.61
CA LYS A 623 -16.14 26.53 -20.01
C LYS A 623 -15.89 26.57 -21.52
N ASP A 624 -15.49 25.45 -22.12
CA ASP A 624 -15.16 25.34 -23.53
C ASP A 624 -16.41 25.25 -24.41
N GLU A 625 -17.41 24.47 -23.99
CA GLU A 625 -18.67 24.27 -24.71
C GLU A 625 -19.70 25.39 -24.46
N GLY A 626 -19.55 26.14 -23.37
CA GLY A 626 -20.43 27.24 -22.97
C GLY A 626 -21.79 26.82 -22.40
N ALA A 627 -22.22 25.57 -22.66
CA ALA A 627 -23.38 24.93 -22.04
C ALA A 627 -23.17 23.41 -21.88
N MET A 628 -23.87 22.81 -20.91
CA MET A 628 -23.82 21.37 -20.63
C MET A 628 -25.19 20.86 -20.16
N ASN A 629 -25.64 19.77 -20.78
CA ASN A 629 -26.85 19.07 -20.36
C ASN A 629 -26.50 18.09 -19.23
N ILE A 630 -27.10 18.28 -18.06
CA ILE A 630 -26.88 17.43 -16.88
C ILE A 630 -27.97 16.37 -16.75
N ALA A 631 -29.19 16.64 -17.21
CA ALA A 631 -30.25 15.63 -17.38
C ALA A 631 -31.36 16.26 -18.22
N ASN A 632 -32.46 15.53 -18.44
CA ASN A 632 -33.67 16.09 -19.06
C ASN A 632 -34.23 17.34 -18.31
N LYS A 633 -33.83 17.54 -17.04
CA LYS A 633 -34.33 18.62 -16.17
C LYS A 633 -33.34 19.76 -15.95
N PHE A 634 -32.04 19.53 -16.17
CA PHE A 634 -30.97 20.44 -15.77
C PHE A 634 -30.04 20.78 -16.93
N ILE A 635 -29.84 22.07 -17.14
CA ILE A 635 -28.85 22.60 -18.09
C ILE A 635 -28.02 23.67 -17.38
N LEU A 636 -26.69 23.53 -17.43
CA LEU A 636 -25.76 24.58 -17.03
C LEU A 636 -25.33 25.38 -18.25
N PHE A 637 -25.33 26.70 -18.16
CA PHE A 637 -24.87 27.58 -19.24
C PHE A 637 -24.14 28.80 -18.68
N ARG A 638 -23.12 29.27 -19.41
CA ARG A 638 -22.18 30.28 -18.92
C ARG A 638 -22.48 31.71 -19.38
N ASP A 639 -23.19 31.89 -20.49
CA ASP A 639 -23.52 33.21 -21.05
C ASP A 639 -24.88 33.14 -21.76
N GLN A 640 -25.63 34.24 -21.77
CA GLN A 640 -26.86 34.48 -22.52
C GLN A 640 -26.74 34.13 -24.02
N ARG A 641 -25.56 34.31 -24.62
CA ARG A 641 -25.29 33.89 -26.02
C ARG A 641 -25.44 32.39 -26.26
N HIS A 642 -25.24 31.59 -25.22
CA HIS A 642 -25.40 30.14 -25.27
C HIS A 642 -26.83 29.72 -24.95
N PHE A 643 -27.57 30.53 -24.17
CA PHE A 643 -28.97 30.27 -23.84
C PHE A 643 -29.85 30.11 -25.10
N THR A 644 -29.66 30.94 -26.12
CA THR A 644 -30.40 30.84 -27.40
C THR A 644 -29.95 29.68 -28.29
N LYS A 645 -28.71 29.19 -28.13
CA LYS A 645 -28.16 28.03 -28.86
C LYS A 645 -28.53 26.68 -28.23
N VAL A 646 -28.82 26.63 -26.93
CA VAL A 646 -29.20 25.40 -26.20
C VAL A 646 -30.46 24.74 -26.77
N HIS A 647 -31.29 25.48 -27.50
CA HIS A 647 -32.44 24.92 -28.24
C HIS A 647 -32.07 24.27 -29.59
N GLN A 648 -30.78 24.09 -29.91
CA GLN A 648 -30.29 23.47 -31.14
C GLN A 648 -29.37 22.27 -30.82
N ASP A 649 -29.95 21.09 -30.58
CA ASP A 649 -29.48 19.68 -30.71
C ASP A 649 -27.99 19.25 -30.57
N SER A 650 -27.07 20.11 -30.11
CA SER A 650 -25.62 19.85 -30.20
C SER A 650 -24.83 20.15 -28.92
N VAL A 651 -25.49 20.19 -27.77
CA VAL A 651 -24.80 20.33 -26.48
C VAL A 651 -24.17 18.98 -26.10
N LYS A 652 -22.84 18.95 -25.95
CA LYS A 652 -22.10 17.75 -25.53
C LYS A 652 -22.61 17.28 -24.16
N MET A 653 -23.06 16.03 -24.11
CA MET A 653 -23.51 15.39 -22.87
C MET A 653 -22.32 14.73 -22.16
N ILE A 654 -22.29 14.88 -20.84
CA ILE A 654 -21.52 13.98 -19.97
C ILE A 654 -22.13 12.58 -20.03
N SER A 655 -21.47 11.56 -19.48
CA SER A 655 -22.00 10.20 -19.53
C SER A 655 -23.37 10.12 -18.84
N PRO A 656 -24.28 9.20 -19.26
CA PRO A 656 -25.59 9.06 -18.63
C PRO A 656 -25.55 8.87 -17.10
N ARG A 657 -24.54 8.15 -16.60
CA ARG A 657 -24.32 7.95 -15.15
C ARG A 657 -23.96 9.27 -14.46
N GLN A 658 -22.98 10.00 -15.00
CA GLN A 658 -22.59 11.32 -14.49
C GLN A 658 -23.76 12.31 -14.53
N SER A 659 -24.54 12.29 -15.61
CA SER A 659 -25.76 13.09 -15.72
C SER A 659 -26.72 12.85 -14.56
N LEU A 660 -27.04 11.58 -14.27
CA LEU A 660 -27.93 11.21 -13.17
C LEU A 660 -27.36 11.62 -11.80
N GLU A 661 -26.09 11.34 -11.55
CA GLU A 661 -25.42 11.68 -10.29
C GLU A 661 -25.37 13.19 -10.05
N MET A 662 -24.99 13.96 -11.08
CA MET A 662 -24.92 15.41 -11.02
C MET A 662 -26.31 16.03 -10.83
N ALA A 663 -27.33 15.50 -11.49
CA ALA A 663 -28.71 15.94 -11.31
C ALA A 663 -29.19 15.70 -9.88
N ALA A 664 -28.94 14.50 -9.32
CA ALA A 664 -29.29 14.18 -7.94
C ALA A 664 -28.56 15.09 -6.93
N PHE A 665 -27.28 15.35 -7.16
CA PHE A 665 -26.49 16.24 -6.30
C PHE A 665 -27.00 17.69 -6.34
N ILE A 666 -27.35 18.20 -7.52
CA ILE A 666 -27.93 19.53 -7.69
C ILE A 666 -29.31 19.62 -7.03
N GLU A 667 -30.18 18.62 -7.21
CA GLU A 667 -31.48 18.56 -6.53
C GLU A 667 -31.31 18.62 -5.01
N LEU A 668 -30.34 17.87 -4.47
CA LEU A 668 -30.01 17.88 -3.05
C LEU A 668 -29.58 19.28 -2.57
N LEU A 669 -28.71 19.97 -3.32
CA LEU A 669 -28.26 21.32 -3.00
C LEU A 669 -29.42 22.33 -3.01
N ILE A 670 -30.28 22.29 -4.02
CA ILE A 670 -31.44 23.18 -4.14
C ILE A 670 -32.44 22.91 -3.01
N ASN A 671 -32.72 21.64 -2.70
CA ASN A 671 -33.63 21.27 -1.61
C ASN A 671 -33.07 21.71 -0.25
N ALA A 672 -31.77 21.52 -0.01
CA ALA A 672 -31.10 21.97 1.21
C ALA A 672 -31.16 23.50 1.35
N ARG A 673 -30.92 24.25 0.27
CA ARG A 673 -31.08 25.71 0.24
C ARG A 673 -32.51 26.14 0.50
N SER A 674 -33.50 25.55 -0.17
CA SER A 674 -34.91 25.87 0.03
C SER A 674 -35.34 25.63 1.48
N SER A 675 -34.96 24.48 2.05
CA SER A 675 -35.17 24.17 3.46
C SER A 675 -34.51 25.23 4.36
N PHE A 676 -33.27 25.63 4.09
CA PHE A 676 -32.58 26.66 4.87
C PHE A 676 -33.26 28.04 4.77
N GLN A 677 -33.73 28.44 3.59
CA GLN A 677 -34.40 29.73 3.37
C GLN A 677 -35.79 29.80 4.02
N THR A 678 -36.49 28.66 4.15
CA THR A 678 -37.76 28.58 4.86
C THR A 678 -37.63 28.64 6.38
N LYS A 679 -36.42 28.45 6.94
CA LYS A 679 -36.17 28.56 8.39
C LYS A 679 -36.35 30.00 8.87
N GLY A 680 -37.03 30.15 9.99
CA GLY A 680 -37.22 31.45 10.63
C GLY A 680 -35.88 32.11 11.02
N PRO A 681 -35.81 33.45 11.17
CA PRO A 681 -34.56 34.15 11.54
C PRO A 681 -33.91 33.59 12.82
N LEU A 682 -34.72 33.17 13.79
CA LEU A 682 -34.25 32.56 15.04
C LEU A 682 -33.61 31.18 14.81
N GLU A 683 -34.19 30.34 13.95
CA GLU A 683 -33.64 29.02 13.62
C GLU A 683 -32.35 29.14 12.79
N ARG A 684 -32.29 30.10 11.87
CA ARG A 684 -31.08 30.44 11.12
C ARG A 684 -29.97 30.94 12.06
N ALA A 685 -30.29 31.86 12.97
CA ALA A 685 -29.36 32.34 13.98
C ALA A 685 -28.87 31.21 14.89
N ASN A 686 -29.76 30.33 15.36
CA ASN A 686 -29.38 29.19 16.21
C ASN A 686 -28.50 28.18 15.44
N SER A 687 -28.81 27.90 14.18
CA SER A 687 -28.00 27.03 13.31
C SER A 687 -26.61 27.63 13.06
N TRP A 688 -26.54 28.94 12.81
CA TRP A 688 -25.28 29.67 12.64
C TRP A 688 -24.43 29.66 13.92
N VAL A 689 -25.05 29.92 15.08
CA VAL A 689 -24.37 29.85 16.38
C VAL A 689 -23.85 28.44 16.64
N LYS A 690 -24.68 27.41 16.44
CA LYS A 690 -24.28 26.01 16.59
C LYS A 690 -23.11 25.66 15.67
N LYS A 691 -23.17 26.03 14.39
CA LYS A 691 -22.09 25.82 13.43
C LYS A 691 -20.81 26.58 13.83
N LYS A 692 -20.91 27.82 14.33
CA LYS A 692 -19.74 28.55 14.86
C LYS A 692 -19.13 27.87 16.08
N PHE A 693 -19.96 27.26 16.94
CA PHE A 693 -19.46 26.49 18.07
C PHE A 693 -18.83 25.17 17.62
N GLU A 694 -19.37 24.51 16.59
CA GLU A 694 -18.78 23.31 15.98
C GLU A 694 -17.47 23.62 15.25
N GLN A 695 -17.40 24.72 14.49
CA GLN A 695 -16.19 25.18 13.80
C GLN A 695 -15.10 25.63 14.78
N ARG A 696 -15.47 26.28 15.90
CA ARG A 696 -14.54 26.57 17.00
C ARG A 696 -14.11 25.31 17.77
N ARG A 697 -14.81 24.19 17.60
CA ARG A 697 -14.37 22.88 18.10
C ARG A 697 -13.51 22.13 17.07
N SER A 698 -13.66 22.42 15.77
CA SER A 698 -12.98 21.70 14.67
C SER A 698 -11.64 22.29 14.24
N GLU A 699 -11.32 23.54 14.55
CA GLU A 699 -9.92 23.91 14.69
C GLU A 699 -9.48 23.50 16.08
N PRO A 700 -8.68 22.45 16.21
CA PRO A 700 -8.21 22.09 17.50
C PRO A 700 -7.20 23.18 17.87
N THR A 701 -7.62 24.14 18.69
CA THR A 701 -6.66 24.90 19.51
C THR A 701 -5.66 23.88 20.06
N TRP A 702 -4.39 24.21 20.22
CA TRP A 702 -3.42 23.25 20.75
C TRP A 702 -3.96 22.53 22.01
N LEU A 703 -4.82 23.21 22.79
CA LEU A 703 -5.61 22.69 23.91
C LEU A 703 -6.71 21.67 23.56
N THR A 704 -7.43 21.82 22.44
CA THR A 704 -8.37 20.80 21.92
C THR A 704 -7.64 19.67 21.20
N SER A 705 -6.54 19.93 20.49
CA SER A 705 -5.66 18.89 19.93
C SER A 705 -5.12 18.01 21.06
N PHE A 706 -4.65 18.68 22.12
CA PHE A 706 -4.17 18.06 23.35
C PHE A 706 -5.31 17.38 24.11
N ARG A 707 -6.53 17.92 24.14
CA ARG A 707 -7.66 17.22 24.77
C ARG A 707 -8.12 16.01 23.96
N GLU A 708 -8.19 16.09 22.64
CA GLU A 708 -8.62 14.97 21.80
C GLU A 708 -7.58 13.86 21.73
N SER A 709 -6.28 14.20 21.76
CA SER A 709 -5.23 13.22 22.03
C SER A 709 -5.34 12.63 23.43
N VAL A 710 -5.79 13.41 24.42
CA VAL A 710 -5.91 13.02 25.85
C VAL A 710 -7.26 12.34 26.22
N SER A 711 -8.28 12.32 25.36
CA SER A 711 -9.66 11.91 25.75
C SER A 711 -10.44 11.02 24.79
N ARG A 712 -9.81 10.41 23.77
CA ARG A 712 -10.45 9.30 23.04
C ARG A 712 -9.97 7.94 23.61
N PRO A 713 -10.89 7.07 24.08
CA PRO A 713 -10.57 5.74 24.61
C PRO A 713 -10.03 4.77 23.56
#